data_AF-A0A8B7JYU2-F1
#
_entry.id   AF-A0A8B7JYU2-F1
#
_cell.length_a   1.000
_cell.length_b   1.000
_cell.length_c   1.000
_cell.angle_alpha   90.00
_cell.angle_beta   90.00
_cell.angle_gamma   90.00
#
_symmetry.space_group_name_H-M   'P 1'
#
loop_
_entity.id
_entity.type
_entity.pdbx_description
1 polymer ?
#
loop_
_entity_poly.entity_id
_entity_poly.type
_entity_poly.pdbx_seq_one_letter_code
_entity_poly.pdbx_strand_id
1 'polypeptide(L)'
;MGIALLCLFFLFLQRNNNVQGHEETIQIKVRQTEDYPIDLYYLMDLSASMDDDLNTIKELGSTLSKEMSKLTSNFRLGFGSFVEKPVSPFIKTTAEEINNPCRSVPYECLPTFGYKHVLPLTNDSERFNEIVKEQRISANIDTPEGGFDAIMQAAVCKEKIGWRNDSLHLLVFVSDADSHFGMDSKLAGIVIPNDGNCHLDHNNEYSMSTVLEYPTIGQLIDKLVQNNVLLIFAVTKEQIHIYENYAKLIPGATVGRLQKDSGNILQLIIAAYQELRSEVELEVFGDTEGLNLSFTAICNNGTFFQHKRKCSHVKVGEIVSFNMTVSLPTCKKNRRHIVIKPVGLSDVLEIEIHPQCSCNCQAKAEVNSSKCNKGKGSFECGACICNPGYVGPHCECDENSLSTNSCKGFAEQSSCSGRGDCYCGQCVCHSSMYGKIYGPHCECDDFSCVRHRGLQCGGNGDCDCGECMCHSGWTGEYCNCTTDTGSCISEDGMLCSGRGECICGSCACTHPGASGSTCEKCPLCGDPCSSKRSCVECHMASDDKSQGECSEKCKLVDATVSTAEDYSEDKSIPCSLQGENECITTFLLAMDEQGRTIIHSIKQKDCPQLPNIPMIMVGVALAILLIGIVLLCIWKLLVSVQDRKEVAKFEAERSKAKWQTGTNPLYKGSTTTFKNVTYKNQEKQKVAMTADFY
;
A
#
# COMPACT_ATOMS: atom_id res chain seq x y z
N MET A 1 42.27 -3.96 21.87
CA MET A 1 41.92 -5.11 22.75
C MET A 1 40.47 -4.93 23.15
N GLY A 2 39.54 -5.40 22.32
CA GLY A 2 38.11 -5.40 22.65
C GLY A 2 37.82 -6.60 23.54
N ILE A 3 37.43 -6.33 24.78
CA ILE A 3 36.91 -7.36 25.69
C ILE A 3 35.46 -7.59 25.26
N ALA A 4 35.21 -8.65 24.51
CA ALA A 4 33.86 -9.17 24.29
C ALA A 4 33.35 -9.71 25.63
N LEU A 5 32.53 -8.92 26.33
CA LEU A 5 31.85 -9.35 27.53
C LEU A 5 30.65 -10.21 27.10
N LEU A 6 30.86 -11.51 26.94
CA LEU A 6 29.78 -12.48 26.78
C LEU A 6 29.00 -12.55 28.10
N CYS A 7 27.92 -11.77 28.22
CA CYS A 7 26.98 -11.88 29.33
C CYS A 7 25.90 -12.92 28.98
N LEU A 8 26.21 -14.19 29.23
CA LEU A 8 25.20 -15.26 29.24
C LEU A 8 24.33 -15.11 30.51
N PHE A 9 23.05 -14.77 30.34
CA PHE A 9 22.07 -14.76 31.42
C PHE A 9 21.31 -16.09 31.45
N PHE A 10 21.47 -16.83 32.55
CA PHE A 10 20.66 -18.02 32.84
C PHE A 10 19.40 -17.60 33.60
N LEU A 11 18.22 -17.78 32.99
CA LEU A 11 16.94 -17.57 33.68
C LEU A 11 16.34 -18.90 34.11
N PHE A 12 16.12 -19.02 35.42
CA PHE A 12 15.40 -20.13 36.04
C PHE A 12 13.98 -19.69 36.36
N LEU A 13 13.02 -20.17 35.58
CA LEU A 13 11.59 -19.94 35.83
C LEU A 13 11.05 -21.08 36.69
N GLN A 14 10.74 -20.79 37.95
CA GLN A 14 10.27 -21.76 38.95
C GLN A 14 8.75 -21.67 39.12
N ARG A 15 8.05 -22.80 39.04
CA ARG A 15 6.60 -22.88 39.30
C ARG A 15 6.34 -23.23 40.77
N ASN A 16 5.73 -22.32 41.53
CA ASN A 16 5.07 -22.64 42.80
C ASN A 16 3.59 -22.95 42.55
N ASN A 17 3.06 -23.95 43.26
CA ASN A 17 1.82 -24.66 42.95
C ASN A 17 0.49 -23.89 43.15
N ASN A 18 0.45 -22.55 43.02
CA ASN A 18 -0.82 -21.82 43.08
C ASN A 18 -0.84 -20.42 42.43
N VAL A 19 0.00 -20.14 41.43
CA VAL A 19 -0.01 -18.84 40.73
C VAL A 19 0.09 -19.06 39.21
N GLN A 20 -0.60 -18.19 38.46
CA GLN A 20 -0.35 -17.89 37.04
C GLN A 20 1.16 -17.99 36.72
N GLY A 21 1.51 -18.56 35.56
CA GLY A 21 2.89 -18.88 35.19
C GLY A 21 3.88 -17.77 35.57
N HIS A 22 5.01 -18.15 36.17
CA HIS A 22 6.02 -17.20 36.65
C HIS A 22 6.47 -16.31 35.49
N GLU A 23 6.42 -15.00 35.70
CA GLU A 23 6.92 -14.01 34.74
C GLU A 23 8.24 -13.48 35.28
N GLU A 24 9.24 -13.34 34.40
CA GLU A 24 10.53 -12.74 34.74
C GLU A 24 10.78 -11.53 33.87
N THR A 25 11.26 -10.45 34.48
CA THR A 25 11.54 -9.19 33.78
C THR A 25 13.03 -8.93 33.72
N ILE A 26 13.54 -8.76 32.51
CA ILE A 26 14.96 -8.55 32.20
C ILE A 26 15.12 -7.11 31.72
N GLN A 27 16.05 -6.37 32.32
CA GLN A 27 16.39 -5.02 31.87
C GLN A 27 17.56 -5.07 30.88
N ILE A 28 17.31 -4.60 29.66
CA ILE A 28 18.25 -4.52 28.55
C ILE A 28 18.66 -3.06 28.38
N LYS A 29 19.97 -2.78 28.32
CA LYS A 29 20.49 -1.42 28.14
C LYS A 29 21.24 -1.34 26.82
N VAL A 30 20.88 -0.39 25.98
CA VAL A 30 21.50 -0.18 24.67
C VAL A 30 22.12 1.22 24.65
N ARG A 31 23.37 1.29 24.18
CA ARG A 31 24.09 2.55 23.94
C ARG A 31 24.72 2.51 22.57
N GLN A 32 24.52 3.56 21.80
CA GLN A 32 25.22 3.74 20.52
C GLN A 32 26.55 4.47 20.74
N THR A 33 27.66 3.95 20.18
CA THR A 33 29.00 4.53 20.31
C THR A 33 29.21 5.73 19.37
N GLU A 34 29.97 6.74 19.78
CA GLU A 34 30.18 7.96 18.98
C GLU A 34 30.85 7.70 17.61
N ASP A 35 31.91 6.91 17.59
CA ASP A 35 32.62 6.55 16.36
C ASP A 35 32.40 5.06 16.05
N TYR A 36 31.37 4.76 15.26
CA TYR A 36 31.05 3.39 14.82
C TYR A 36 31.38 3.23 13.32
N PRO A 37 32.07 2.16 12.88
CA PRO A 37 32.45 1.98 11.49
C PRO A 37 31.23 1.89 10.56
N ILE A 38 31.35 2.43 9.35
CA ILE A 38 30.26 2.44 8.36
C ILE A 38 30.74 1.80 7.06
N ASP A 39 29.93 0.88 6.55
CA ASP A 39 30.06 0.33 5.21
C ASP A 39 28.87 0.84 4.39
N LEU A 40 29.13 1.51 3.28
CA LEU A 40 28.09 2.02 2.38
C LEU A 40 28.22 1.37 1.02
N TYR A 41 27.18 0.65 0.62
CA TYR A 41 27.08 0.06 -0.70
C TYR A 41 26.08 0.84 -1.54
N TYR A 42 26.57 1.49 -2.59
CA TYR A 42 25.77 2.30 -3.49
C TYR A 42 25.22 1.42 -4.61
N LEU A 43 23.90 1.21 -4.60
CA LEU A 43 23.21 0.36 -5.55
C LEU A 43 22.35 1.23 -6.49
N MET A 44 22.80 1.35 -7.73
CA MET A 44 22.25 2.30 -8.69
C MET A 44 21.53 1.63 -9.85
N ASP A 45 20.36 2.17 -10.17
CA ASP A 45 19.67 1.93 -11.43
C ASP A 45 20.45 2.55 -12.60
N LEU A 46 20.76 1.73 -13.61
CA LEU A 46 21.43 2.18 -14.85
C LEU A 46 20.50 2.07 -16.07
N SER A 47 19.18 2.18 -15.87
CA SER A 47 18.22 2.45 -16.93
C SER A 47 18.55 3.76 -17.66
N ALA A 48 17.97 3.96 -18.84
CA ALA A 48 18.33 5.07 -19.71
C ALA A 48 17.92 6.45 -19.15
N SER A 49 16.95 6.48 -18.22
CA SER A 49 16.54 7.70 -17.54
C SER A 49 17.58 8.21 -16.55
N MET A 50 18.50 7.35 -16.08
CA MET A 50 19.50 7.66 -15.05
C MET A 50 20.83 8.21 -15.62
N ASP A 51 20.89 8.62 -16.90
CA ASP A 51 22.13 9.11 -17.55
C ASP A 51 22.62 10.43 -16.95
N ASP A 52 21.71 11.34 -16.62
CA ASP A 52 22.05 12.60 -15.96
C ASP A 52 22.50 12.38 -14.51
N ASP A 53 21.84 11.49 -13.76
CA ASP A 53 22.30 11.06 -12.44
C ASP A 53 23.73 10.50 -12.48
N LEU A 54 24.01 9.64 -13.47
CA LEU A 54 25.34 9.05 -13.66
C LEU A 54 26.41 10.13 -13.87
N ASN A 55 26.07 11.23 -14.53
CA ASN A 55 26.99 12.35 -14.71
C ASN A 55 27.26 13.12 -13.41
N THR A 56 26.25 13.29 -12.56
CA THR A 56 26.39 13.95 -11.25
C THR A 56 27.22 13.12 -10.27
N ILE A 57 27.07 11.79 -10.28
CA ILE A 57 27.72 10.92 -9.30
C ILE A 57 29.21 10.62 -9.56
N LYS A 58 29.76 11.01 -10.73
CA LYS A 58 31.17 10.81 -11.10
C LYS A 58 32.17 11.45 -10.12
N GLU A 59 31.74 12.44 -9.35
CA GLU A 59 32.55 13.12 -8.32
C GLU A 59 32.00 12.91 -6.89
N LEU A 60 30.96 12.06 -6.74
CA LEU A 60 30.29 11.84 -5.46
C LEU A 60 31.20 11.10 -4.47
N GLY A 61 32.00 10.13 -4.91
CA GLY A 61 32.76 9.24 -4.01
C GLY A 61 33.73 10.00 -3.09
N SER A 62 34.52 10.91 -3.65
CA SER A 62 35.45 11.75 -2.87
C SER A 62 34.71 12.72 -1.94
N THR A 63 33.60 13.30 -2.40
CA THR A 63 32.80 14.25 -1.62
C THR A 63 32.09 13.55 -0.46
N LEU A 64 31.52 12.37 -0.72
CA LEU A 64 30.88 11.52 0.26
C LEU A 64 31.88 11.03 1.30
N SER A 65 33.03 10.52 0.89
CA SER A 65 34.09 10.10 1.82
C SER A 65 34.53 11.26 2.72
N LYS A 66 34.60 12.49 2.20
CA LYS A 66 34.96 13.67 2.99
C LYS A 66 33.88 14.03 4.00
N GLU A 67 32.61 14.04 3.64
CA GLU A 67 31.53 14.32 4.60
C GLU A 67 31.35 13.19 5.63
N MET A 68 31.44 11.92 5.21
CA MET A 68 31.35 10.77 6.10
C MET A 68 32.53 10.70 7.09
N SER A 69 33.71 11.22 6.70
CA SER A 69 34.86 11.33 7.61
C SER A 69 34.62 12.24 8.82
N LYS A 70 33.63 13.14 8.76
CA LYS A 70 33.22 13.97 9.90
C LYS A 70 32.37 13.19 10.92
N LEU A 71 31.78 12.08 10.50
CA LEU A 71 30.86 11.26 11.30
C LEU A 71 31.52 9.99 11.82
N THR A 72 32.40 9.37 11.04
CA THR A 72 33.19 8.20 11.45
C THR A 72 34.61 8.27 10.93
N SER A 73 35.55 7.75 11.71
CA SER A 73 36.94 7.59 11.28
C SER A 73 37.14 6.42 10.29
N ASN A 74 36.15 5.52 10.16
CA ASN A 74 36.33 4.24 9.47
C ASN A 74 35.19 3.93 8.50
N PHE A 75 35.28 4.53 7.31
CA PHE A 75 34.28 4.46 6.25
C PHE A 75 34.76 3.62 5.06
N ARG A 76 33.89 2.73 4.55
CA ARG A 76 34.07 2.02 3.27
C ARG A 76 32.94 2.30 2.31
N LEU A 77 33.28 2.33 1.03
CA LEU A 77 32.36 2.58 -0.08
C LEU A 77 32.47 1.46 -1.11
N GLY A 78 31.33 0.99 -1.59
CA GLY A 78 31.20 0.00 -2.66
C GLY A 78 30.16 0.45 -3.70
N PHE A 79 30.15 -0.19 -4.86
CA PHE A 79 29.25 0.14 -5.97
C PHE A 79 28.71 -1.11 -6.67
N GLY A 80 27.43 -1.09 -6.98
CA GLY A 80 26.77 -2.06 -7.86
C GLY A 80 25.70 -1.38 -8.70
N SER A 81 25.36 -2.04 -9.80
CA SER A 81 24.37 -1.54 -10.75
C SER A 81 23.33 -2.60 -11.09
N PHE A 82 22.12 -2.17 -11.42
CA PHE A 82 21.05 -3.05 -11.90
C PHE A 82 20.25 -2.37 -13.01
N VAL A 83 19.52 -3.17 -13.76
CA VAL A 83 18.50 -2.71 -14.73
C VAL A 83 17.31 -3.66 -14.59
N GLU A 84 17.29 -4.75 -15.37
CA GLU A 84 16.19 -5.71 -15.40
C GLU A 84 16.67 -7.07 -15.91
N LYS A 85 15.90 -8.13 -15.61
CA LYS A 85 16.06 -9.48 -16.13
C LYS A 85 16.15 -9.43 -17.67
N PRO A 86 17.23 -9.93 -18.29
CA PRO A 86 17.43 -9.83 -19.73
C PRO A 86 16.63 -10.92 -20.50
N VAL A 87 15.30 -10.95 -20.30
CA VAL A 87 14.36 -11.90 -20.90
C VAL A 87 13.09 -11.17 -21.35
N SER A 88 12.45 -11.65 -22.41
CA SER A 88 11.12 -11.18 -22.81
C SER A 88 10.09 -11.49 -21.72
N PRO A 89 9.12 -10.61 -21.41
CA PRO A 89 8.76 -9.38 -22.13
C PRO A 89 9.46 -8.10 -21.65
N PHE A 90 10.36 -8.18 -20.66
CA PHE A 90 11.03 -7.01 -20.06
C PHE A 90 11.99 -6.31 -21.03
N ILE A 91 12.61 -7.09 -21.93
CA ILE A 91 13.49 -6.58 -22.98
C ILE A 91 13.04 -6.97 -24.39
N LYS A 92 13.49 -6.21 -25.39
CA LYS A 92 13.32 -6.58 -26.79
C LYS A 92 14.36 -7.64 -27.16
N THR A 93 13.90 -8.77 -27.67
CA THR A 93 14.77 -9.93 -28.00
C THR A 93 15.22 -9.97 -29.46
N THR A 94 15.06 -8.88 -30.23
CA THR A 94 15.60 -8.80 -31.58
C THR A 94 17.12 -8.61 -31.51
N ALA A 95 17.88 -9.26 -32.39
CA ALA A 95 19.35 -9.25 -32.34
C ALA A 95 19.97 -7.84 -32.35
N GLU A 96 19.28 -6.89 -32.98
CA GLU A 96 19.71 -5.49 -33.04
C GLU A 96 19.49 -4.75 -31.71
N GLU A 97 18.36 -4.98 -31.03
CA GLU A 97 18.02 -4.35 -29.75
C GLU A 97 18.74 -5.04 -28.58
N ILE A 98 19.04 -6.35 -28.66
CA ILE A 98 19.85 -7.04 -27.65
C ILE A 98 21.25 -6.41 -27.56
N ASN A 99 21.86 -6.06 -28.70
CA ASN A 99 23.19 -5.47 -28.73
C ASN A 99 23.18 -3.99 -28.34
N ASN A 100 22.12 -3.26 -28.67
CA ASN A 100 21.91 -1.87 -28.25
C ASN A 100 20.41 -1.62 -27.99
N PRO A 101 19.95 -1.69 -26.72
CA PRO A 101 18.53 -1.56 -26.39
C PRO A 101 18.01 -0.12 -26.54
N CYS A 102 18.92 0.84 -26.69
CA CYS A 102 18.61 2.24 -26.95
C CYS A 102 18.46 2.56 -28.44
N ARG A 103 18.50 1.58 -29.35
CA ARG A 103 18.51 1.83 -30.82
C ARG A 103 17.32 2.65 -31.32
N SER A 104 16.18 2.59 -30.62
CA SER A 104 14.99 3.39 -30.92
C SER A 104 15.21 4.91 -30.73
N VAL A 105 16.29 5.29 -30.04
CA VAL A 105 16.76 6.64 -29.71
C VAL A 105 18.18 6.78 -30.30
N PRO A 106 18.67 7.98 -30.69
CA PRO A 106 20.02 8.15 -31.22
C PRO A 106 21.10 8.05 -30.12
N TYR A 107 21.08 6.98 -29.32
CA TYR A 107 22.01 6.72 -28.23
C TYR A 107 22.52 5.27 -28.30
N GLU A 108 23.76 5.06 -27.87
CA GLU A 108 24.38 3.73 -27.78
C GLU A 108 24.48 3.33 -26.31
N CYS A 109 23.74 2.29 -25.93
CA CYS A 109 23.67 1.79 -24.56
C CYS A 109 24.22 0.36 -24.47
N LEU A 110 24.58 -0.06 -23.26
CA LEU A 110 24.97 -1.44 -23.01
C LEU A 110 23.77 -2.39 -23.13
N PRO A 111 24.00 -3.67 -23.46
CA PRO A 111 22.99 -4.72 -23.36
C PRO A 111 22.41 -4.79 -21.95
N THR A 112 21.10 -5.06 -21.85
CA THR A 112 20.40 -5.20 -20.58
C THR A 112 20.98 -6.32 -19.72
N PHE A 113 21.07 -6.07 -18.42
CA PHE A 113 21.56 -7.00 -17.42
C PHE A 113 20.75 -6.88 -16.13
N GLY A 114 20.66 -7.98 -15.36
CA GLY A 114 19.92 -7.98 -14.10
C GLY A 114 20.63 -7.18 -13.00
N TYR A 115 21.70 -7.76 -12.44
CA TYR A 115 22.51 -7.10 -11.41
C TYR A 115 24.00 -7.39 -11.65
N LYS A 116 24.83 -6.35 -11.50
CA LYS A 116 26.29 -6.42 -11.57
C LYS A 116 26.90 -5.79 -10.32
N HIS A 117 27.71 -6.58 -9.62
CA HIS A 117 28.59 -6.09 -8.58
C HIS A 117 29.88 -5.57 -9.23
N VAL A 118 30.25 -4.32 -8.96
CA VAL A 118 31.37 -3.67 -9.68
C VAL A 118 32.54 -3.38 -8.74
N LEU A 119 32.27 -2.76 -7.58
CA LEU A 119 33.29 -2.38 -6.60
C LEU A 119 32.98 -2.99 -5.22
N PRO A 120 33.82 -3.91 -4.72
CA PRO A 120 33.81 -4.33 -3.33
C PRO A 120 34.04 -3.17 -2.37
N LEU A 121 33.49 -3.26 -1.16
CA LEU A 121 33.66 -2.25 -0.11
C LEU A 121 35.13 -1.99 0.18
N THR A 122 35.59 -0.77 -0.12
CA THR A 122 36.98 -0.34 0.04
C THR A 122 37.06 1.03 0.73
N ASN A 123 38.22 1.33 1.32
CA ASN A 123 38.51 2.65 1.89
C ASN A 123 38.96 3.66 0.81
N ASP A 124 39.25 3.19 -0.41
CA ASP A 124 39.74 4.01 -1.52
C ASP A 124 38.57 4.69 -2.26
N SER A 125 38.32 5.96 -1.94
CA SER A 125 37.26 6.76 -2.55
C SER A 125 37.60 7.23 -3.98
N GLU A 126 38.88 7.29 -4.35
CA GLU A 126 39.27 7.61 -5.73
C GLU A 126 38.92 6.47 -6.66
N ARG A 127 39.11 5.22 -6.21
CA ARG A 127 38.72 4.04 -6.98
C ARG A 127 37.23 3.99 -7.32
N PHE A 128 36.37 4.47 -6.43
CA PHE A 128 34.94 4.60 -6.71
C PHE A 128 34.69 5.59 -7.85
N ASN A 129 35.30 6.77 -7.81
CA ASN A 129 35.14 7.79 -8.85
C ASN A 129 35.61 7.29 -10.23
N GLU A 130 36.72 6.53 -10.27
CA GLU A 130 37.21 5.90 -11.50
C GLU A 130 36.18 4.92 -12.08
N ILE A 131 35.65 4.02 -11.26
CA ILE A 131 34.71 2.98 -11.68
C ILE A 131 33.38 3.57 -12.15
N VAL A 132 32.85 4.58 -11.44
CA VAL A 132 31.60 5.25 -11.81
C VAL A 132 31.74 5.96 -13.16
N LYS A 133 32.91 6.53 -13.47
CA LYS A 133 33.18 7.15 -14.78
C LYS A 133 33.19 6.15 -15.94
N GLU A 134 33.49 4.88 -15.65
CA GLU A 134 33.51 3.80 -16.66
C GLU A 134 32.12 3.19 -16.90
N GLN A 135 31.16 3.41 -15.99
CA GLN A 135 29.80 2.88 -16.16
C GLN A 135 29.09 3.56 -17.33
N ARG A 136 28.16 2.82 -17.92
CA ARG A 136 27.29 3.29 -18.99
C ARG A 136 25.88 2.78 -18.74
N ILE A 137 24.90 3.57 -19.17
CA ILE A 137 23.50 3.21 -19.10
C ILE A 137 23.13 2.07 -20.05
N SER A 138 22.01 1.45 -19.75
CA SER A 138 21.32 0.39 -20.47
C SER A 138 19.84 0.78 -20.60
N ALA A 139 19.02 -0.08 -21.21
CA ALA A 139 17.58 0.13 -21.27
C ALA A 139 16.80 -1.19 -21.17
N ASN A 140 15.53 -1.07 -20.82
CA ASN A 140 14.47 -2.07 -20.77
C ASN A 140 13.21 -1.51 -21.47
N ILE A 141 12.15 -2.31 -21.59
CA ILE A 141 10.90 -1.90 -22.26
C ILE A 141 9.91 -1.30 -21.27
N ASP A 142 9.67 -2.02 -20.19
CA ASP A 142 8.65 -1.69 -19.22
C ASP A 142 9.19 -0.72 -18.17
N THR A 143 8.29 -0.19 -17.36
CA THR A 143 8.63 0.84 -16.37
C THR A 143 9.20 0.28 -15.06
N PRO A 144 8.73 -0.84 -14.50
CA PRO A 144 9.34 -1.38 -13.30
C PRO A 144 10.69 -2.05 -13.60
N GLU A 145 11.61 -1.97 -12.64
CA GLU A 145 12.98 -2.46 -12.78
C GLU A 145 13.27 -3.64 -11.83
N GLY A 146 14.41 -4.30 -12.05
CA GLY A 146 14.85 -5.50 -11.32
C GLY A 146 15.56 -5.20 -10.01
N GLY A 147 15.25 -4.07 -9.37
CA GLY A 147 15.97 -3.55 -8.21
C GLY A 147 16.01 -4.50 -7.01
N PHE A 148 14.93 -5.23 -6.78
CA PHE A 148 14.84 -6.16 -5.65
C PHE A 148 15.75 -7.38 -5.78
N ASP A 149 16.03 -7.87 -6.98
CA ASP A 149 17.05 -8.90 -7.20
C ASP A 149 18.43 -8.40 -6.74
N ALA A 150 18.72 -7.14 -7.07
CA ALA A 150 19.99 -6.52 -6.74
C ALA A 150 20.15 -6.28 -5.23
N ILE A 151 19.09 -5.85 -4.53
CA ILE A 151 19.08 -5.73 -3.06
C ILE A 151 19.34 -7.08 -2.42
N MET A 152 18.67 -8.14 -2.87
CA MET A 152 18.84 -9.50 -2.33
C MET A 152 20.28 -9.98 -2.49
N GLN A 153 20.84 -9.87 -3.69
CA GLN A 153 22.22 -10.31 -3.94
C GLN A 153 23.23 -9.48 -3.14
N ALA A 154 23.06 -8.16 -3.06
CA ALA A 154 23.94 -7.30 -2.29
C ALA A 154 23.88 -7.58 -0.77
N ALA A 155 22.73 -8.02 -0.25
CA ALA A 155 22.59 -8.39 1.16
C ALA A 155 23.20 -9.77 1.47
N VAL A 156 22.98 -10.77 0.62
CA VAL A 156 23.37 -12.17 0.89
C VAL A 156 24.82 -12.47 0.51
N CYS A 157 25.36 -11.83 -0.54
CA CYS A 157 26.73 -12.08 -1.02
C CYS A 157 27.83 -11.40 -0.16
N LYS A 158 27.83 -11.64 1.16
CA LYS A 158 28.70 -10.98 2.14
C LYS A 158 30.17 -10.94 1.75
N GLU A 159 30.73 -12.06 1.31
CA GLU A 159 32.16 -12.17 0.99
C GLU A 159 32.54 -11.37 -0.26
N LYS A 160 31.67 -11.32 -1.27
CA LYS A 160 31.93 -10.57 -2.50
C LYS A 160 31.77 -9.07 -2.30
N ILE A 161 30.69 -8.67 -1.64
CA ILE A 161 30.43 -7.27 -1.35
C ILE A 161 31.45 -6.72 -0.33
N GLY A 162 31.82 -7.53 0.67
CA GLY A 162 32.86 -7.21 1.66
C GLY A 162 32.33 -6.59 2.96
N TRP A 163 31.09 -6.90 3.36
CA TRP A 163 30.47 -6.38 4.59
C TRP A 163 31.28 -6.77 5.84
N ARG A 164 31.63 -5.80 6.70
CA ARG A 164 32.32 -6.07 7.97
C ARG A 164 31.36 -6.43 9.08
N ASN A 165 31.64 -7.51 9.81
CA ASN A 165 30.82 -7.94 10.95
C ASN A 165 30.52 -6.84 11.99
N ASP A 166 31.47 -5.96 12.28
CA ASP A 166 31.35 -4.90 13.30
C ASP A 166 31.23 -3.50 12.66
N SER A 167 30.27 -3.35 11.74
CA SER A 167 29.99 -2.07 11.09
C SER A 167 28.51 -1.87 10.83
N LEU A 168 28.12 -0.63 10.54
CA LEU A 168 26.78 -0.29 10.09
C LEU A 168 26.72 -0.53 8.57
N HIS A 169 25.92 -1.49 8.13
CA HIS A 169 25.76 -1.79 6.71
C HIS A 169 24.64 -0.92 6.12
N LEU A 170 25.01 0.12 5.38
CA LEU A 170 24.07 0.98 4.67
C LEU A 170 24.01 0.57 3.21
N LEU A 171 22.85 0.12 2.75
CA LEU A 171 22.59 -0.16 1.35
C LEU A 171 21.72 0.95 0.78
N VAL A 172 22.31 1.78 -0.07
CA VAL A 172 21.63 2.92 -0.69
C VAL A 172 21.08 2.47 -2.04
N PHE A 173 19.76 2.32 -2.13
CA PHE A 173 19.06 1.98 -3.35
C PHE A 173 18.63 3.27 -4.07
N VAL A 174 19.07 3.43 -5.32
CA VAL A 174 18.85 4.65 -6.12
C VAL A 174 18.13 4.27 -7.40
N SER A 175 16.91 4.77 -7.59
CA SER A 175 16.11 4.58 -8.82
C SER A 175 15.06 5.68 -8.96
N ASP A 176 14.67 5.96 -10.20
CA ASP A 176 13.57 6.85 -10.56
C ASP A 176 12.29 6.09 -10.97
N ALA A 177 12.26 4.77 -10.80
CA ALA A 177 11.18 3.90 -11.21
C ALA A 177 10.71 2.93 -10.11
N ASP A 178 9.61 2.22 -10.38
CA ASP A 178 9.10 1.16 -9.48
C ASP A 178 9.97 -0.10 -9.60
N SER A 179 9.83 -1.05 -8.67
CA SER A 179 10.59 -2.31 -8.71
C SER A 179 9.67 -3.52 -8.81
N HIS A 180 10.02 -4.47 -9.68
CA HIS A 180 9.37 -5.76 -9.73
C HIS A 180 9.58 -6.58 -8.45
N PHE A 181 8.58 -7.40 -8.09
CA PHE A 181 8.64 -8.25 -6.90
C PHE A 181 7.91 -9.59 -7.09
N GLY A 182 8.42 -10.63 -6.41
CA GLY A 182 7.83 -11.97 -6.42
C GLY A 182 7.46 -12.50 -7.81
N MET A 183 6.17 -12.72 -8.02
CA MET A 183 5.61 -13.46 -9.14
C MET A 183 5.51 -12.68 -10.46
N ASP A 184 5.95 -11.41 -10.53
CA ASP A 184 5.91 -10.63 -11.78
C ASP A 184 6.68 -11.31 -12.92
N SER A 185 7.77 -11.98 -12.57
CA SER A 185 8.61 -12.78 -13.48
C SER A 185 7.88 -13.96 -14.14
N LYS A 186 6.69 -14.33 -13.66
CA LYS A 186 5.81 -15.33 -14.31
C LYS A 186 5.45 -14.94 -15.74
N LEU A 187 5.39 -13.64 -16.06
CA LEU A 187 5.18 -13.14 -17.42
C LEU A 187 6.32 -13.54 -18.38
N ALA A 188 7.55 -13.66 -17.86
CA ALA A 188 8.72 -14.15 -18.60
C ALA A 188 8.87 -15.68 -18.57
N GLY A 189 7.90 -16.41 -17.99
CA GLY A 189 7.96 -17.86 -17.83
C GLY A 189 8.87 -18.34 -16.70
N ILE A 190 9.32 -17.42 -15.84
CA ILE A 190 10.14 -17.73 -14.67
C ILE A 190 9.19 -17.99 -13.49
N VAL A 191 9.25 -19.21 -12.93
CA VAL A 191 8.30 -19.69 -11.90
C VAL A 191 9.00 -20.43 -10.76
N ILE A 192 10.32 -20.29 -10.66
CA ILE A 192 11.12 -20.88 -9.58
C ILE A 192 11.34 -19.79 -8.54
N PRO A 193 10.74 -19.89 -7.34
CA PRO A 193 10.87 -18.84 -6.32
C PRO A 193 12.32 -18.53 -6.00
N ASN A 194 12.59 -17.26 -5.68
CA ASN A 194 13.90 -16.84 -5.18
C ASN A 194 14.28 -17.67 -3.95
N ASP A 195 15.52 -18.14 -3.87
CA ASP A 195 16.00 -19.01 -2.79
C ASP A 195 16.70 -18.25 -1.65
N GLY A 196 16.91 -16.93 -1.82
CA GLY A 196 17.60 -16.08 -0.84
C GLY A 196 19.08 -16.43 -0.67
N ASN A 197 19.72 -17.01 -1.69
CA ASN A 197 21.15 -17.35 -1.70
C ASN A 197 21.96 -16.41 -2.63
N CYS A 198 23.29 -16.43 -2.48
CA CYS A 198 24.19 -15.68 -3.34
C CYS A 198 24.49 -16.43 -4.65
N HIS A 199 24.24 -15.79 -5.79
CA HIS A 199 24.46 -16.36 -7.14
C HIS A 199 25.24 -15.42 -8.07
N LEU A 200 26.15 -14.62 -7.51
CA LEU A 200 27.11 -13.85 -8.29
C LEU A 200 28.17 -14.77 -8.89
N ASP A 201 28.35 -14.74 -10.21
CA ASP A 201 29.34 -15.55 -10.92
C ASP A 201 30.77 -14.98 -10.82
N HIS A 202 31.72 -15.58 -11.54
CA HIS A 202 33.11 -15.11 -11.58
C HIS A 202 33.29 -13.73 -12.25
N ASN A 203 32.31 -13.27 -13.03
CA ASN A 203 32.28 -11.94 -13.63
C ASN A 203 31.54 -10.92 -12.76
N ASN A 204 31.17 -11.29 -11.53
CA ASN A 204 30.39 -10.50 -10.59
C ASN A 204 29.00 -10.12 -11.12
N GLU A 205 28.41 -10.96 -11.96
CA GLU A 205 27.06 -10.79 -12.49
C GLU A 205 26.09 -11.81 -11.87
N TYR A 206 24.82 -11.41 -11.71
CA TYR A 206 23.78 -12.27 -11.17
C TYR A 206 23.37 -13.34 -12.19
N SER A 207 23.96 -14.53 -12.04
CA SER A 207 23.79 -15.65 -12.98
C SER A 207 22.37 -16.23 -13.01
N MET A 208 21.62 -16.11 -11.92
CA MET A 208 20.26 -16.66 -11.80
C MET A 208 19.15 -15.68 -12.16
N SER A 209 19.48 -14.50 -12.70
CA SER A 209 18.51 -13.47 -13.12
C SER A 209 17.43 -14.00 -14.06
N THR A 210 17.77 -14.94 -14.93
CA THR A 210 16.86 -15.52 -15.93
C THR A 210 16.19 -16.84 -15.49
N VAL A 211 16.48 -17.30 -14.27
CA VAL A 211 16.06 -18.61 -13.75
C VAL A 211 15.16 -18.50 -12.51
N LEU A 212 15.47 -17.56 -11.62
CA LEU A 212 14.75 -17.36 -10.36
C LEU A 212 13.81 -16.16 -10.45
N GLU A 213 12.67 -16.26 -9.77
CA GLU A 213 11.73 -15.15 -9.57
C GLU A 213 12.41 -14.00 -8.81
N TYR A 214 11.81 -12.81 -8.89
CA TYR A 214 12.20 -11.71 -8.00
C TYR A 214 11.94 -12.11 -6.55
N PRO A 215 12.71 -11.61 -5.57
CA PRO A 215 12.42 -11.89 -4.18
C PRO A 215 11.11 -11.21 -3.77
N THR A 216 10.40 -11.86 -2.85
CA THR A 216 9.25 -11.23 -2.18
C THR A 216 9.73 -10.25 -1.10
N ILE A 217 8.88 -9.30 -0.71
CA ILE A 217 9.19 -8.37 0.40
C ILE A 217 9.52 -9.15 1.69
N GLY A 218 8.80 -10.24 1.98
CA GLY A 218 9.07 -11.08 3.15
C GLY A 218 10.46 -11.73 3.13
N GLN A 219 10.91 -12.20 1.96
CA GLN A 219 12.27 -12.74 1.80
C GLN A 219 13.34 -11.65 1.92
N LEU A 220 13.09 -10.47 1.37
CA LEU A 220 13.99 -9.33 1.55
C LEU A 220 14.13 -8.97 3.02
N ILE A 221 13.02 -8.88 3.77
CA ILE A 221 13.03 -8.59 5.20
C ILE A 221 13.88 -9.63 5.95
N ASP A 222 13.62 -10.91 5.72
CA ASP A 222 14.36 -12.01 6.36
C ASP A 222 15.88 -11.87 6.14
N LYS A 223 16.30 -11.63 4.90
CA LYS A 223 17.73 -11.54 4.54
C LYS A 223 18.38 -10.22 4.94
N LEU A 224 17.68 -9.09 4.86
CA LEU A 224 18.21 -7.81 5.32
C LEU A 224 18.45 -7.84 6.84
N VAL A 225 17.48 -8.34 7.60
CA VAL A 225 17.57 -8.51 9.06
C VAL A 225 18.67 -9.50 9.44
N GLN A 226 18.69 -10.69 8.81
CA GLN A 226 19.70 -11.71 9.05
C GLN A 226 21.13 -11.19 8.77
N ASN A 227 21.29 -10.33 7.76
CA ASN A 227 22.59 -9.80 7.34
C ASN A 227 22.90 -8.40 7.90
N ASN A 228 22.06 -7.88 8.80
CA ASN A 228 22.20 -6.59 9.44
C ASN A 228 22.33 -5.42 8.44
N VAL A 229 21.63 -5.49 7.31
CA VAL A 229 21.68 -4.48 6.25
C VAL A 229 20.52 -3.52 6.39
N LEU A 230 20.83 -2.22 6.51
CA LEU A 230 19.86 -1.14 6.59
C LEU A 230 19.66 -0.55 5.19
N LEU A 231 18.41 -0.56 4.73
CA LEU A 231 18.05 -0.15 3.38
C LEU A 231 17.65 1.33 3.36
N ILE A 232 18.25 2.10 2.45
CA ILE A 232 17.91 3.51 2.22
C ILE A 232 17.36 3.61 0.80
N PHE A 233 16.06 3.87 0.66
CA PHE A 233 15.43 4.12 -0.63
C PHE A 233 15.60 5.60 -0.99
N ALA A 234 16.51 5.90 -1.91
CA ALA A 234 16.67 7.21 -2.51
C ALA A 234 15.95 7.22 -3.86
N VAL A 235 14.70 7.69 -3.86
CA VAL A 235 13.82 7.62 -5.05
C VAL A 235 13.24 8.99 -5.39
N THR A 236 12.89 9.19 -6.66
CA THR A 236 12.34 10.48 -7.11
C THR A 236 10.93 10.73 -6.55
N LYS A 237 10.43 11.96 -6.77
CA LYS A 237 9.14 12.41 -6.24
C LYS A 237 7.97 11.51 -6.65
N GLU A 238 8.01 10.91 -7.84
CA GLU A 238 6.88 10.16 -8.37
C GLU A 238 6.72 8.79 -7.67
N GLN A 239 7.82 8.20 -7.20
CA GLN A 239 7.85 6.88 -6.57
C GLN A 239 7.84 6.94 -5.03
N ILE A 240 8.05 8.12 -4.43
CA ILE A 240 8.27 8.24 -2.98
C ILE A 240 7.17 7.55 -2.14
N HIS A 241 5.91 7.71 -2.50
CA HIS A 241 4.79 7.13 -1.75
C HIS A 241 4.75 5.60 -1.81
N ILE A 242 5.23 5.00 -2.90
CA ILE A 242 5.30 3.55 -3.07
C ILE A 242 6.38 3.00 -2.13
N TYR A 243 7.58 3.57 -2.19
CA TYR A 243 8.70 3.13 -1.35
C TYR A 243 8.51 3.48 0.14
N GLU A 244 7.77 4.54 0.48
CA GLU A 244 7.32 4.80 1.86
C GLU A 244 6.46 3.64 2.40
N ASN A 245 5.62 3.04 1.56
CA ASN A 245 4.81 1.89 1.96
C ASN A 245 5.65 0.62 2.09
N TYR A 246 6.66 0.43 1.23
CA TYR A 246 7.63 -0.66 1.40
C TYR A 246 8.47 -0.50 2.68
N ALA A 247 8.97 0.71 2.96
CA ALA A 247 9.76 0.98 4.15
C ALA A 247 8.98 0.76 5.46
N LYS A 248 7.66 0.97 5.47
CA LYS A 248 6.82 0.61 6.63
C LYS A 248 6.83 -0.88 6.96
N LEU A 249 7.09 -1.73 5.97
CA LEU A 249 7.14 -3.19 6.14
C LEU A 249 8.54 -3.68 6.50
N ILE A 250 9.59 -2.97 6.04
CA ILE A 250 10.99 -3.36 6.22
C ILE A 250 11.57 -2.66 7.46
N PRO A 251 11.86 -3.38 8.56
CA PRO A 251 12.41 -2.77 9.76
C PRO A 251 13.75 -2.08 9.48
N GLY A 252 13.88 -0.83 9.93
CA GLY A 252 15.09 -0.03 9.74
C GLY A 252 15.29 0.51 8.31
N ALA A 253 14.32 0.37 7.42
CA ALA A 253 14.38 1.02 6.11
C ALA A 253 13.96 2.49 6.20
N THR A 254 14.63 3.35 5.44
CA THR A 254 14.34 4.80 5.35
C THR A 254 14.10 5.19 3.89
N VAL A 255 13.38 6.30 3.68
CA VAL A 255 13.09 6.82 2.33
C VAL A 255 13.51 8.27 2.25
N GLY A 256 14.27 8.60 1.20
CA GLY A 256 14.73 9.94 0.90
C GLY A 256 14.27 10.39 -0.49
N ARG A 257 13.78 11.62 -0.59
CA ARG A 257 13.39 12.22 -1.87
C ARG A 257 14.63 12.60 -2.68
N LEU A 258 14.89 11.87 -3.75
CA LEU A 258 15.94 12.17 -4.71
C LEU A 258 15.51 13.29 -5.68
N GLN A 259 16.44 14.21 -5.97
CA GLN A 259 16.30 15.14 -7.08
C GLN A 259 16.50 14.40 -8.41
N LYS A 260 15.98 14.95 -9.51
CA LYS A 260 16.02 14.27 -10.81
C LYS A 260 17.44 14.02 -11.34
N ASP A 261 18.41 14.81 -10.88
CA ASP A 261 19.83 14.72 -11.25
C ASP A 261 20.69 14.05 -10.16
N SER A 262 20.06 13.46 -9.14
CA SER A 262 20.72 12.96 -7.93
C SER A 262 21.56 13.98 -7.15
N GLY A 263 21.39 15.29 -7.37
CA GLY A 263 22.23 16.33 -6.77
C GLY A 263 22.22 16.39 -5.23
N ASN A 264 21.17 15.87 -4.60
CA ASN A 264 21.00 15.87 -3.15
C ASN A 264 21.29 14.53 -2.45
N ILE A 265 21.78 13.51 -3.18
CA ILE A 265 21.99 12.16 -2.63
C ILE A 265 22.87 12.13 -1.38
N LEU A 266 23.90 12.98 -1.34
CA LEU A 266 24.80 13.12 -0.19
C LEU A 266 24.05 13.53 1.08
N GLN A 267 23.15 14.52 0.96
CA GLN A 267 22.36 15.02 2.07
C GLN A 267 21.36 13.97 2.55
N LEU A 268 20.79 13.19 1.62
CA LEU A 268 19.88 12.09 1.95
C LEU A 268 20.57 10.99 2.75
N ILE A 269 21.77 10.58 2.35
CA ILE A 269 22.56 9.56 3.07
C ILE A 269 22.87 10.04 4.49
N ILE A 270 23.30 11.30 4.64
CA ILE A 270 23.61 11.88 5.96
C ILE A 270 22.36 11.98 6.83
N ALA A 271 21.23 12.42 6.27
CA ALA A 271 19.96 12.52 6.99
C ALA A 271 19.45 11.14 7.42
N ALA A 272 19.47 10.15 6.52
CA ALA A 272 19.10 8.77 6.82
C ALA A 272 20.02 8.17 7.90
N TYR A 273 21.33 8.41 7.83
CA TYR A 273 22.25 8.01 8.89
C TYR A 273 21.89 8.66 10.23
N GLN A 274 21.64 9.96 10.27
CA GLN A 274 21.25 10.65 11.49
C GLN A 274 19.92 10.14 12.06
N GLU A 275 18.96 9.83 11.20
CA GLU A 275 17.67 9.23 11.58
C GLU A 275 17.86 7.84 12.18
N LEU A 276 18.62 6.95 11.51
CA LEU A 276 18.94 5.62 12.01
C LEU A 276 19.68 5.66 13.36
N ARG A 277 20.56 6.64 13.53
CA ARG A 277 21.25 6.88 14.82
C ARG A 277 20.37 7.55 15.87
N SER A 278 19.23 8.10 15.47
CA SER A 278 18.24 8.64 16.39
C SER A 278 17.25 7.61 16.91
N GLU A 279 17.29 6.39 16.38
CA GLU A 279 16.36 5.33 16.73
C GLU A 279 17.08 4.10 17.29
N VAL A 280 16.45 3.46 18.27
CA VAL A 280 16.89 2.18 18.82
C VAL A 280 15.66 1.29 18.93
N GLU A 281 15.63 0.23 18.13
CA GLU A 281 14.60 -0.81 18.16
C GLU A 281 15.24 -2.18 18.46
N LEU A 282 14.52 -3.03 19.20
CA LEU A 282 14.95 -4.40 19.51
C LEU A 282 14.22 -5.44 18.65
N GLU A 283 14.98 -6.39 18.13
CA GLU A 283 14.52 -7.60 17.44
C GLU A 283 14.75 -8.83 18.32
N VAL A 284 13.91 -9.85 18.12
CA VAL A 284 13.97 -11.12 18.85
C VAL A 284 14.06 -12.26 17.86
N PHE A 285 15.04 -13.14 18.07
CA PHE A 285 15.32 -14.31 17.25
C PHE A 285 15.32 -15.59 18.11
N GLY A 286 15.26 -16.74 17.46
CA GLY A 286 15.34 -18.06 18.11
C GLY A 286 13.98 -18.66 18.47
N ASP A 287 13.96 -19.49 19.52
CA ASP A 287 12.84 -20.38 19.89
C ASP A 287 11.73 -19.64 20.66
N THR A 288 11.02 -18.73 19.97
CA THR A 288 9.96 -17.90 20.58
C THR A 288 8.59 -18.56 20.64
N GLU A 289 8.39 -19.69 19.94
CA GLU A 289 7.08 -20.32 19.81
C GLU A 289 6.49 -20.77 21.16
N GLY A 290 5.37 -20.18 21.56
CA GLY A 290 4.74 -20.45 22.86
C GLY A 290 5.43 -19.79 24.06
N LEU A 291 6.31 -18.81 23.85
CA LEU A 291 6.70 -17.80 24.85
C LEU A 291 5.79 -16.57 24.71
N ASN A 292 5.41 -15.99 25.83
CA ASN A 292 4.80 -14.66 25.85
C ASN A 292 5.89 -13.64 26.19
N LEU A 293 6.16 -12.72 25.27
CA LEU A 293 7.15 -11.65 25.43
C LEU A 293 6.43 -10.30 25.42
N SER A 294 6.66 -9.49 26.45
CA SER A 294 6.18 -8.11 26.50
C SER A 294 7.35 -7.15 26.72
N PHE A 295 7.28 -5.99 26.08
CA PHE A 295 8.34 -4.98 26.12
C PHE A 295 7.80 -3.67 26.65
N THR A 296 8.60 -3.02 27.49
CA THR A 296 8.40 -1.64 27.91
C THR A 296 9.67 -0.85 27.60
N ALA A 297 9.55 0.13 26.70
CA ALA A 297 10.65 1.01 26.35
C ALA A 297 10.74 2.16 27.35
N ILE A 298 11.96 2.40 27.85
CA ILE A 298 12.31 3.48 28.76
C ILE A 298 13.29 4.38 28.00
N CYS A 299 12.71 5.39 27.34
CA CYS A 299 13.46 6.35 26.53
C CYS A 299 13.82 7.58 27.39
N ASN A 300 14.47 8.57 26.78
CA ASN A 300 14.94 9.77 27.49
C ASN A 300 13.83 10.46 28.30
N ASN A 301 14.24 11.10 29.40
CA ASN A 301 13.41 11.73 30.44
C ASN A 301 12.61 10.75 31.32
N GLY A 302 12.93 9.45 31.32
CA GLY A 302 12.18 8.47 32.12
C GLY A 302 10.74 8.28 31.60
N THR A 303 10.53 8.53 30.31
CA THR A 303 9.24 8.30 29.66
C THR A 303 9.06 6.80 29.43
N PHE A 304 7.94 6.27 29.92
CA PHE A 304 7.61 4.85 29.83
C PHE A 304 6.62 4.63 28.68
N PHE A 305 7.02 3.83 27.70
CA PHE A 305 6.14 3.39 26.63
C PHE A 305 5.84 1.91 26.80
N GLN A 306 4.63 1.61 27.29
CA GLN A 306 4.15 0.23 27.41
C GLN A 306 3.91 -0.39 26.03
N HIS A 307 4.20 -1.69 25.90
CA HIS A 307 4.06 -2.47 24.67
C HIS A 307 4.86 -1.91 23.48
N LYS A 308 5.93 -1.15 23.76
CA LYS A 308 6.87 -0.66 22.74
C LYS A 308 8.26 -1.23 22.99
N ARG A 309 8.94 -1.54 21.89
CA ARG A 309 10.33 -2.02 21.84
C ARG A 309 11.25 -1.08 21.05
N LYS A 310 10.79 0.16 20.81
CA LYS A 310 11.46 1.19 20.03
C LYS A 310 11.50 2.51 20.80
N CYS A 311 12.66 3.16 20.79
CA CYS A 311 12.88 4.54 21.20
C CYS A 311 13.30 5.38 19.99
N SER A 312 12.70 6.55 19.84
CA SER A 312 13.06 7.54 18.81
C SER A 312 13.64 8.81 19.47
N HIS A 313 14.32 9.65 18.69
CA HIS A 313 14.99 10.88 19.13
C HIS A 313 16.09 10.68 20.19
N VAL A 314 16.79 9.55 20.10
CA VAL A 314 17.96 9.22 20.93
C VAL A 314 19.18 9.97 20.37
N LYS A 315 19.99 10.59 21.23
CA LYS A 315 21.27 11.16 20.79
C LYS A 315 22.37 10.12 20.90
N VAL A 316 23.37 10.23 20.03
CA VAL A 316 24.55 9.38 20.07
C VAL A 316 25.24 9.49 21.44
N GLY A 317 25.61 8.36 22.03
CA GLY A 317 26.21 8.26 23.38
C GLY A 317 25.21 8.08 24.54
N GLU A 318 23.91 8.33 24.32
CA GLU A 318 22.88 8.12 25.34
C GLU A 318 22.57 6.63 25.56
N ILE A 319 22.09 6.30 26.77
CA ILE A 319 21.67 4.94 27.12
C ILE A 319 20.15 4.91 27.18
N VAL A 320 19.54 4.02 26.38
CA VAL A 320 18.12 3.67 26.50
C VAL A 320 17.99 2.31 27.18
N SER A 321 16.89 2.10 27.91
CA SER A 321 16.63 0.85 28.61
C SER A 321 15.31 0.24 28.16
N PHE A 322 15.26 -1.08 28.05
CA PHE A 322 14.05 -1.84 27.74
C PHE A 322 13.84 -2.88 28.83
N ASN A 323 12.64 -2.92 29.40
CA ASN A 323 12.23 -4.00 30.28
C ASN A 323 11.47 -5.02 29.44
N MET A 324 12.01 -6.22 29.30
CA MET A 324 11.37 -7.33 28.64
C MET A 324 10.86 -8.32 29.68
N THR A 325 9.56 -8.58 29.69
CA THR A 325 8.97 -9.62 30.52
C THR A 325 8.73 -10.88 29.69
N VAL A 326 9.21 -12.02 30.20
CA VAL A 326 9.09 -13.33 29.58
C VAL A 326 8.18 -14.19 30.45
N SER A 327 7.15 -14.80 29.87
CA SER A 327 6.31 -15.77 30.56
C SER A 327 6.09 -17.06 29.76
N LEU A 328 6.04 -18.18 30.49
CA LEU A 328 5.88 -19.53 29.96
C LEU A 328 4.46 -20.05 30.28
N PRO A 329 3.53 -20.07 29.31
CA PRO A 329 2.17 -20.55 29.53
C PRO A 329 2.11 -22.06 29.79
N THR A 330 3.01 -22.84 29.19
CA THR A 330 3.12 -24.30 29.42
C THR A 330 4.54 -24.70 29.79
N CYS A 331 4.68 -25.52 30.83
CA CYS A 331 5.98 -25.99 31.28
C CYS A 331 6.34 -27.29 30.54
N LYS A 332 7.02 -27.17 29.40
CA LYS A 332 7.67 -28.29 28.69
C LYS A 332 9.13 -28.35 29.13
N LYS A 333 9.71 -29.54 29.32
CA LYS A 333 11.13 -29.70 29.78
C LYS A 333 12.20 -29.25 28.77
N ASN A 334 11.81 -28.77 27.58
CA ASN A 334 12.74 -28.40 26.53
C ASN A 334 13.40 -27.05 26.87
N ARG A 335 14.72 -27.00 26.78
CA ARG A 335 15.48 -25.74 26.82
C ARG A 335 15.15 -24.91 25.59
N ARG A 336 15.19 -23.60 25.73
CA ARG A 336 14.94 -22.66 24.63
C ARG A 336 16.06 -21.63 24.59
N HIS A 337 16.49 -21.31 23.38
CA HIS A 337 17.49 -20.28 23.15
C HIS A 337 16.85 -19.13 22.37
N ILE A 338 16.88 -17.93 22.94
CA ILE A 338 16.43 -16.71 22.28
C ILE A 338 17.57 -15.70 22.23
N VAL A 339 17.58 -14.89 21.19
CA VAL A 339 18.59 -13.84 20.98
C VAL A 339 17.88 -12.52 20.81
N ILE A 340 18.30 -11.50 21.56
CA ILE A 340 17.78 -10.14 21.43
C ILE A 340 18.87 -9.27 20.86
N LYS A 341 18.53 -8.50 19.84
CA LYS A 341 19.50 -7.71 19.09
C LYS A 341 18.91 -6.33 18.78
N PRO A 342 19.67 -5.23 18.96
CA PRO A 342 19.26 -3.95 18.43
C PRO A 342 19.39 -3.90 16.90
N VAL A 343 18.40 -3.35 16.21
CA VAL A 343 18.42 -3.18 14.75
C VAL A 343 19.69 -2.44 14.32
N GLY A 344 20.44 -3.00 13.37
CA GLY A 344 21.63 -2.38 12.79
C GLY A 344 22.92 -2.52 13.59
N LEU A 345 22.91 -3.03 14.83
CA LEU A 345 24.12 -3.25 15.64
C LEU A 345 24.55 -4.72 15.62
N SER A 346 25.85 -5.00 15.78
CA SER A 346 26.36 -6.39 15.79
C SER A 346 26.21 -7.07 17.16
N ASP A 347 26.17 -6.29 18.25
CA ASP A 347 26.02 -6.81 19.61
C ASP A 347 24.67 -7.51 19.84
N VAL A 348 24.72 -8.65 20.53
CA VAL A 348 23.55 -9.48 20.84
C VAL A 348 23.48 -9.84 22.32
N LEU A 349 22.26 -10.03 22.84
CA LEU A 349 21.98 -10.61 24.14
C LEU A 349 21.40 -12.01 23.95
N GLU A 350 22.18 -13.03 24.30
CA GLU A 350 21.75 -14.42 24.28
C GLU A 350 21.09 -14.80 25.62
N ILE A 351 19.93 -15.47 25.55
CA ILE A 351 19.15 -15.89 26.71
C ILE A 351 18.85 -17.39 26.57
N GLU A 352 19.35 -18.18 27.52
CA GLU A 352 19.00 -19.61 27.66
C GLU A 352 17.93 -19.77 28.75
N ILE A 353 16.76 -20.26 28.35
CA ILE A 353 15.60 -20.46 29.23
C ILE A 353 15.55 -21.92 29.67
N HIS A 354 15.66 -22.15 30.98
CA HIS A 354 15.56 -23.47 31.59
C HIS A 354 14.24 -23.64 32.38
N PRO A 355 13.25 -24.34 31.81
CA PRO A 355 11.98 -24.55 32.50
C PRO A 355 12.12 -25.58 33.62
N GLN A 356 11.73 -25.20 34.84
CA GLN A 356 11.68 -26.10 36.00
C GLN A 356 10.24 -26.58 36.27
N CYS A 357 9.90 -27.75 35.71
CA CYS A 357 8.54 -28.30 35.81
C CYS A 357 8.37 -29.38 36.89
N SER A 358 9.46 -29.94 37.41
CA SER A 358 9.44 -31.01 38.40
C SER A 358 9.77 -30.48 39.79
N CYS A 359 9.07 -31.00 40.80
CA CYS A 359 9.34 -30.67 42.20
C CYS A 359 10.48 -31.55 42.75
N ASN A 360 11.33 -30.97 43.60
CA ASN A 360 12.43 -31.70 44.24
C ASN A 360 11.95 -32.90 45.10
N CYS A 361 10.72 -32.86 45.60
CA CYS A 361 10.14 -33.97 46.38
C CYS A 361 9.79 -35.20 45.53
N GLN A 362 9.58 -35.06 44.21
CA GLN A 362 9.30 -36.18 43.32
C GLN A 362 10.51 -37.12 43.20
N ALA A 363 11.73 -36.60 43.37
CA ALA A 363 12.93 -37.43 43.42
C ALA A 363 12.98 -38.36 44.66
N LYS A 364 12.15 -38.11 45.67
CA LYS A 364 12.04 -38.90 46.91
C LYS A 364 10.76 -39.74 46.96
N ALA A 365 10.12 -39.97 45.81
CA ALA A 365 8.91 -40.79 45.71
C ALA A 365 9.13 -42.19 46.33
N GLU A 366 8.26 -42.58 47.26
CA GLU A 366 8.25 -43.93 47.84
C GLU A 366 7.27 -44.81 47.08
N VAL A 367 7.77 -45.63 46.16
CA VAL A 367 6.94 -46.58 45.41
C VAL A 367 6.39 -47.65 46.36
N ASN A 368 5.09 -47.96 46.27
CA ASN A 368 4.38 -48.89 47.17
C ASN A 368 4.53 -48.54 48.66
N SER A 369 4.31 -47.27 49.01
CA SER A 369 4.44 -46.79 50.39
C SER A 369 3.40 -47.42 51.31
N SER A 370 3.81 -47.71 52.55
CA SER A 370 2.91 -48.19 53.60
C SER A 370 1.82 -47.18 53.98
N LYS A 371 2.05 -45.89 53.71
CA LYS A 371 1.12 -44.77 53.91
C LYS A 371 -0.07 -44.77 52.94
N CYS A 372 0.05 -45.49 51.82
CA CYS A 372 -0.97 -45.60 50.77
C CYS A 372 -1.59 -47.00 50.80
N ASN A 373 -2.37 -47.27 51.85
CA ASN A 373 -3.03 -48.55 52.13
C ASN A 373 -2.11 -49.77 51.99
N LYS A 374 -0.99 -49.77 52.73
CA LYS A 374 -0.03 -50.89 52.81
C LYS A 374 0.53 -51.34 51.45
N GLY A 375 0.94 -50.39 50.61
CA GLY A 375 1.61 -50.67 49.34
C GLY A 375 0.69 -50.72 48.11
N LYS A 376 -0.53 -50.17 48.22
CA LYS A 376 -1.47 -50.04 47.10
C LYS A 376 -1.33 -48.71 46.35
N GLY A 377 -0.27 -47.96 46.61
CA GLY A 377 0.07 -46.73 45.90
C GLY A 377 1.46 -46.22 46.24
N SER A 378 1.94 -45.27 45.46
CA SER A 378 3.21 -44.58 45.67
C SER A 378 2.98 -43.27 46.45
N PHE A 379 3.84 -42.95 47.40
CA PHE A 379 3.74 -41.70 48.15
C PHE A 379 4.68 -40.66 47.56
N GLU A 380 4.10 -39.63 46.94
CA GLU A 380 4.83 -38.56 46.26
C GLU A 380 4.42 -37.20 46.83
N CYS A 381 5.40 -36.40 47.27
CA CYS A 381 5.19 -35.02 47.70
C CYS A 381 4.07 -34.80 48.75
N GLY A 382 3.79 -35.78 49.61
CA GLY A 382 2.76 -35.67 50.65
C GLY A 382 1.41 -36.30 50.31
N ALA A 383 1.24 -36.83 49.09
CA ALA A 383 0.01 -37.46 48.62
C ALA A 383 0.25 -38.89 48.12
N CYS A 384 -0.82 -39.70 48.09
CA CYS A 384 -0.79 -41.05 47.54
C CYS A 384 -1.23 -41.07 46.07
N ILE A 385 -0.42 -41.68 45.22
CA ILE A 385 -0.73 -42.03 43.84
C ILE A 385 -1.08 -43.52 43.81
N CYS A 386 -2.36 -43.84 43.70
CA CYS A 386 -2.85 -45.22 43.83
C CYS A 386 -2.50 -46.10 42.62
N ASN A 387 -2.25 -47.38 42.89
CA ASN A 387 -2.09 -48.40 41.87
C ASN A 387 -3.44 -48.67 41.17
N PRO A 388 -3.43 -49.15 39.92
CA PRO A 388 -4.67 -49.42 39.17
C PRO A 388 -5.64 -50.31 39.96
N GLY A 389 -6.91 -49.88 40.06
CA GLY A 389 -7.99 -50.58 40.79
C GLY A 389 -8.23 -50.10 42.23
N TYR A 390 -7.41 -49.18 42.76
CA TYR A 390 -7.61 -48.56 44.06
C TYR A 390 -7.83 -47.05 43.95
N VAL A 391 -8.80 -46.53 44.71
CA VAL A 391 -9.18 -45.11 44.70
C VAL A 391 -9.33 -44.56 46.11
N GLY A 392 -9.18 -43.24 46.26
CA GLY A 392 -9.26 -42.52 47.53
C GLY A 392 -7.94 -41.87 47.95
N PRO A 393 -7.97 -40.90 48.88
CA PRO A 393 -6.80 -40.14 49.34
C PRO A 393 -5.66 -41.00 49.91
N HIS A 394 -5.96 -42.21 50.37
CA HIS A 394 -5.00 -43.19 50.86
C HIS A 394 -5.09 -44.55 50.16
N CYS A 395 -5.76 -44.65 49.01
CA CYS A 395 -5.98 -45.88 48.25
C CYS A 395 -6.80 -46.94 49.01
N GLU A 396 -7.75 -46.50 49.84
CA GLU A 396 -8.55 -47.31 50.73
C GLU A 396 -9.66 -48.12 50.04
N CYS A 397 -10.15 -47.66 48.89
CA CYS A 397 -11.31 -48.26 48.22
C CYS A 397 -10.91 -49.13 47.03
N ASP A 398 -11.60 -50.26 46.88
CA ASP A 398 -11.48 -51.18 45.73
C ASP A 398 -12.62 -50.90 44.75
N GLU A 399 -12.28 -50.59 43.49
CA GLU A 399 -13.25 -50.27 42.43
C GLU A 399 -14.33 -51.36 42.23
N ASN A 400 -14.03 -52.63 42.54
CA ASN A 400 -14.97 -53.73 42.32
C ASN A 400 -16.05 -53.89 43.41
N SER A 401 -15.94 -53.16 44.53
CA SER A 401 -16.78 -53.39 45.72
C SER A 401 -18.01 -52.48 45.84
N LEU A 402 -18.20 -51.53 44.92
CA LEU A 402 -19.32 -50.58 44.96
C LEU A 402 -20.20 -50.67 43.72
N SER A 403 -21.52 -50.73 43.94
CA SER A 403 -22.52 -50.62 42.89
C SER A 403 -22.38 -49.26 42.19
N THR A 404 -21.88 -49.28 40.97
CA THR A 404 -21.63 -48.17 40.03
C THR A 404 -22.84 -47.27 39.71
N ASN A 405 -23.99 -47.47 40.35
CA ASN A 405 -25.24 -46.74 40.10
C ASN A 405 -25.51 -45.60 41.10
N SER A 406 -24.83 -45.53 42.25
CA SER A 406 -25.11 -44.49 43.26
C SER A 406 -24.59 -43.09 42.88
N CYS A 407 -23.64 -43.01 41.94
CA CYS A 407 -23.02 -41.76 41.48
C CYS A 407 -23.51 -41.31 40.08
N LYS A 408 -24.57 -41.92 39.56
CA LYS A 408 -25.16 -41.59 38.26
C LYS A 408 -26.56 -41.02 38.47
N GLY A 409 -26.85 -39.85 37.91
CA GLY A 409 -28.19 -39.25 37.94
C GLY A 409 -29.20 -40.03 37.09
N PHE A 410 -28.81 -40.41 35.87
CA PHE A 410 -29.61 -41.24 34.94
C PHE A 410 -28.79 -42.43 34.41
N ALA A 411 -29.48 -43.49 33.96
CA ALA A 411 -28.85 -44.76 33.57
C ALA A 411 -27.82 -44.64 32.41
N GLU A 412 -27.95 -43.61 31.56
CA GLU A 412 -27.03 -43.33 30.43
C GLU A 412 -25.97 -42.25 30.73
N GLN A 413 -25.98 -41.62 31.91
CA GLN A 413 -25.01 -40.60 32.28
C GLN A 413 -23.71 -41.21 32.83
N SER A 414 -22.58 -40.56 32.56
CA SER A 414 -21.30 -40.88 33.19
C SER A 414 -21.36 -40.66 34.70
N SER A 415 -20.57 -41.42 35.46
CA SER A 415 -20.48 -41.25 36.91
C SER A 415 -20.03 -39.83 37.26
N CYS A 416 -20.72 -39.17 38.18
CA CYS A 416 -20.47 -37.78 38.60
C CYS A 416 -20.38 -36.81 37.41
N SER A 417 -21.18 -37.04 36.36
CA SER A 417 -21.18 -36.26 35.11
C SER A 417 -19.81 -36.16 34.43
N GLY A 418 -18.86 -37.06 34.77
CA GLY A 418 -17.47 -37.01 34.32
C GLY A 418 -16.65 -35.83 34.87
N ARG A 419 -17.18 -35.11 35.87
CA ARG A 419 -16.61 -33.87 36.45
C ARG A 419 -16.27 -34.01 37.93
N GLY A 420 -16.23 -35.24 38.41
CA GLY A 420 -15.91 -35.59 39.78
C GLY A 420 -15.58 -37.07 39.88
N ASP A 421 -14.98 -37.43 41.00
CA ASP A 421 -14.70 -38.83 41.30
C ASP A 421 -15.78 -39.36 42.22
N CYS A 422 -16.29 -40.55 41.88
CA CYS A 422 -17.19 -41.28 42.74
C CYS A 422 -16.36 -42.01 43.80
N TYR A 423 -16.30 -41.45 45.00
CA TYR A 423 -15.73 -42.12 46.16
C TYR A 423 -16.86 -42.71 46.99
N CYS A 424 -16.85 -44.02 47.20
CA CYS A 424 -17.79 -44.68 48.11
C CYS A 424 -19.29 -44.41 47.83
N GLY A 425 -19.67 -44.14 46.58
CA GLY A 425 -21.07 -43.84 46.22
C GLY A 425 -21.50 -42.38 46.44
N GLN A 426 -20.55 -41.48 46.72
CA GLN A 426 -20.75 -40.04 46.72
C GLN A 426 -19.82 -39.37 45.72
N CYS A 427 -20.34 -38.39 44.99
CA CYS A 427 -19.55 -37.61 44.07
C CYS A 427 -18.78 -36.51 44.80
N VAL A 428 -17.45 -36.52 44.65
CA VAL A 428 -16.60 -35.40 45.03
C VAL A 428 -16.20 -34.69 43.76
N CYS A 429 -16.75 -33.50 43.55
CA CYS A 429 -16.51 -32.73 42.34
C CYS A 429 -15.06 -32.26 42.28
N HIS A 430 -14.47 -32.35 41.09
CA HIS A 430 -13.11 -31.88 40.88
C HIS A 430 -13.05 -30.37 41.11
N SER A 431 -11.96 -29.91 41.74
CA SER A 431 -11.68 -28.48 41.80
C SER A 431 -11.33 -27.99 40.39
N SER A 432 -12.09 -27.02 39.88
CA SER A 432 -11.80 -26.38 38.61
C SER A 432 -11.03 -25.08 38.84
N MET A 433 -10.05 -24.80 37.97
CA MET A 433 -9.38 -23.50 37.98
C MET A 433 -10.26 -22.38 37.42
N TYR A 434 -11.37 -22.74 36.77
CA TYR A 434 -12.29 -21.81 36.13
C TYR A 434 -13.44 -21.38 37.06
N GLY A 435 -13.68 -22.12 38.15
CA GLY A 435 -14.75 -21.84 39.10
C GLY A 435 -15.15 -23.08 39.91
N LYS A 436 -16.35 -23.10 40.45
CA LYS A 436 -16.85 -24.19 41.30
C LYS A 436 -17.76 -25.13 40.52
N ILE A 437 -17.47 -26.43 40.61
CA ILE A 437 -18.37 -27.50 40.19
C ILE A 437 -19.12 -27.99 41.43
N TYR A 438 -20.45 -28.10 41.33
CA TYR A 438 -21.32 -28.44 42.46
C TYR A 438 -22.55 -29.24 41.98
N GLY A 439 -23.36 -29.67 42.96
CA GLY A 439 -24.49 -30.55 42.73
C GLY A 439 -24.20 -31.99 43.20
N PRO A 440 -25.23 -32.78 43.49
CA PRO A 440 -25.12 -34.15 44.00
C PRO A 440 -24.37 -35.11 43.06
N HIS A 441 -24.34 -34.81 41.75
CA HIS A 441 -23.66 -35.60 40.73
C HIS A 441 -22.67 -34.74 39.92
N CYS A 442 -22.21 -33.61 40.48
CA CYS A 442 -21.29 -32.67 39.83
C CYS A 442 -21.79 -32.16 38.46
N GLU A 443 -23.11 -31.98 38.36
CA GLU A 443 -23.82 -31.61 37.14
C GLU A 443 -23.84 -30.11 36.88
N CYS A 444 -23.66 -29.29 37.92
CA CYS A 444 -23.71 -27.84 37.82
C CYS A 444 -22.32 -27.23 37.97
N ASP A 445 -22.13 -26.08 37.35
CA ASP A 445 -20.95 -25.24 37.51
C ASP A 445 -21.30 -23.76 37.31
N ASP A 446 -20.41 -22.90 37.79
CA ASP A 446 -20.56 -21.43 37.74
C ASP A 446 -19.71 -20.78 36.62
N PHE A 447 -19.16 -21.55 35.67
CA PHE A 447 -18.20 -21.05 34.66
C PHE A 447 -18.52 -21.42 33.19
N SER A 448 -19.54 -22.24 32.96
CA SER A 448 -19.94 -22.74 31.63
C SER A 448 -21.07 -21.95 30.98
N CYS A 449 -21.50 -20.84 31.58
CA CYS A 449 -22.49 -19.97 30.95
C CYS A 449 -21.95 -19.31 29.67
N VAL A 450 -22.86 -18.83 28.84
CA VAL A 450 -22.56 -18.16 27.58
C VAL A 450 -21.67 -16.93 27.78
N ARG A 451 -20.78 -16.67 26.81
CA ARG A 451 -19.82 -15.56 26.84
C ARG A 451 -20.10 -14.55 25.74
N HIS A 452 -19.99 -13.26 26.05
CA HIS A 452 -20.05 -12.17 25.09
C HIS A 452 -18.73 -11.39 25.14
N ARG A 453 -18.05 -11.25 23.99
CA ARG A 453 -16.72 -10.60 23.88
C ARG A 453 -15.68 -11.15 24.87
N GLY A 454 -15.73 -12.45 25.15
CA GLY A 454 -14.82 -13.14 26.07
C GLY A 454 -15.20 -13.07 27.55
N LEU A 455 -16.19 -12.24 27.93
CA LEU A 455 -16.71 -12.12 29.30
C LEU A 455 -17.92 -13.02 29.51
N GLN A 456 -17.93 -13.77 30.61
CA GLN A 456 -19.05 -14.62 31.01
C GLN A 456 -20.26 -13.77 31.42
N CYS A 457 -21.44 -14.09 30.89
CA CYS A 457 -22.66 -13.30 31.06
C CYS A 457 -22.44 -11.80 30.76
N GLY A 458 -21.57 -11.50 29.77
CA GLY A 458 -21.22 -10.13 29.39
C GLY A 458 -20.52 -9.30 30.49
N GLY A 459 -20.15 -9.92 31.61
CA GLY A 459 -19.64 -9.24 32.81
C GLY A 459 -20.72 -8.60 33.70
N ASN A 460 -22.00 -8.76 33.35
CA ASN A 460 -23.13 -8.10 34.02
C ASN A 460 -24.19 -9.09 34.51
N GLY A 461 -23.76 -10.30 34.86
CA GLY A 461 -24.63 -11.34 35.40
C GLY A 461 -23.82 -12.43 36.08
N ASP A 462 -24.44 -13.11 37.02
CA ASP A 462 -23.87 -14.27 37.71
C ASP A 462 -24.29 -15.55 37.00
N CYS A 463 -23.38 -16.51 36.88
CA CYS A 463 -23.68 -17.80 36.26
C CYS A 463 -24.14 -18.81 37.29
N ASP A 464 -25.30 -19.42 37.06
CA ASP A 464 -25.82 -20.50 37.89
C ASP A 464 -26.26 -21.67 37.00
N CYS A 465 -25.57 -22.80 37.12
CA CYS A 465 -25.86 -24.05 36.42
C CYS A 465 -26.15 -23.90 34.91
N GLY A 466 -25.38 -23.04 34.22
CA GLY A 466 -25.47 -22.84 32.76
C GLY A 466 -26.39 -21.70 32.31
N GLU A 467 -27.11 -21.05 33.22
CA GLU A 467 -27.93 -19.86 32.92
C GLU A 467 -27.32 -18.57 33.50
N CYS A 468 -27.43 -17.48 32.74
CA CYS A 468 -26.96 -16.17 33.16
C CYS A 468 -28.04 -15.40 33.91
N MET A 469 -27.79 -15.15 35.19
CA MET A 469 -28.64 -14.32 36.05
C MET A 469 -28.21 -12.85 35.94
N CYS A 470 -28.86 -12.10 35.04
CA CYS A 470 -28.47 -10.71 34.75
C CYS A 470 -28.65 -9.79 35.96
N HIS A 471 -27.67 -8.92 36.17
CA HIS A 471 -27.73 -7.84 37.16
C HIS A 471 -28.77 -6.79 36.75
N SER A 472 -29.28 -6.02 37.72
CA SER A 472 -30.28 -4.98 37.46
C SER A 472 -29.78 -3.96 36.42
N GLY A 473 -30.57 -3.71 35.38
CA GLY A 473 -30.18 -2.83 34.28
C GLY A 473 -29.64 -3.55 33.04
N TRP A 474 -29.55 -4.88 33.07
CA TRP A 474 -29.09 -5.71 31.96
C TRP A 474 -30.08 -6.83 31.64
N THR A 475 -30.18 -7.17 30.37
CA THR A 475 -31.14 -8.16 29.85
C THR A 475 -30.54 -8.99 28.71
N GLY A 476 -31.27 -10.04 28.32
CA GLY A 476 -30.88 -10.98 27.27
C GLY A 476 -30.14 -12.20 27.82
N GLU A 477 -30.08 -13.27 27.02
CA GLU A 477 -29.44 -14.56 27.37
C GLU A 477 -27.95 -14.39 27.77
N TYR A 478 -27.29 -13.38 27.21
CA TYR A 478 -25.88 -13.08 27.45
C TYR A 478 -25.68 -11.94 28.46
N CYS A 479 -26.74 -11.34 29.01
CA CYS A 479 -26.72 -10.13 29.83
C CYS A 479 -25.90 -8.96 29.24
N ASN A 480 -25.86 -8.88 27.91
CA ASN A 480 -25.07 -7.89 27.17
C ASN A 480 -25.89 -6.65 26.76
N CYS A 481 -27.21 -6.69 26.93
CA CYS A 481 -28.08 -5.59 26.53
C CYS A 481 -28.44 -4.73 27.74
N THR A 482 -27.88 -3.52 27.81
CA THR A 482 -28.25 -2.55 28.85
C THR A 482 -29.67 -2.02 28.60
N THR A 483 -30.41 -1.81 29.68
CA THR A 483 -31.70 -1.11 29.66
C THR A 483 -31.56 0.39 29.87
N ASP A 484 -30.34 0.89 30.12
CA ASP A 484 -30.07 2.32 30.24
C ASP A 484 -30.08 2.99 28.86
N THR A 485 -30.77 4.13 28.77
CA THR A 485 -30.90 4.93 27.55
C THR A 485 -30.04 6.19 27.58
N GLY A 486 -29.32 6.46 28.68
CA GLY A 486 -28.53 7.68 28.86
C GLY A 486 -27.52 7.94 27.73
N SER A 487 -26.83 6.91 27.24
CA SER A 487 -25.85 7.00 26.13
C SER A 487 -26.47 7.25 24.76
N CYS A 488 -27.78 7.06 24.61
CA CYS A 488 -28.51 7.30 23.36
C CYS A 488 -29.07 8.73 23.26
N ILE A 489 -28.97 9.54 24.31
CA ILE A 489 -29.50 10.91 24.32
C ILE A 489 -28.46 11.84 23.67
N SER A 490 -28.86 12.57 22.62
CA SER A 490 -28.00 13.55 21.95
C SER A 490 -27.90 14.87 22.75
N GLU A 491 -26.99 15.76 22.35
CA GLU A 491 -26.83 17.09 22.98
C GLU A 491 -28.13 17.92 22.95
N ASP A 492 -28.99 17.67 21.97
CA ASP A 492 -30.32 18.28 21.83
C ASP A 492 -31.36 17.70 22.82
N GLY A 493 -30.96 16.77 23.68
CA GLY A 493 -31.82 16.10 24.66
C GLY A 493 -32.76 15.05 24.05
N MET A 494 -32.61 14.75 22.76
CA MET A 494 -33.47 13.81 22.03
C MET A 494 -32.82 12.43 21.94
N LEU A 495 -33.62 11.37 22.11
CA LEU A 495 -33.15 9.99 21.94
C LEU A 495 -32.78 9.76 20.47
N CYS A 496 -31.52 9.40 20.21
CA CYS A 496 -30.97 9.17 18.88
C CYS A 496 -31.25 10.31 17.88
N SER A 497 -31.25 11.56 18.37
CA SER A 497 -31.55 12.75 17.58
C SER A 497 -32.91 12.70 16.87
N GLY A 498 -33.83 11.84 17.33
CA GLY A 498 -35.12 11.54 16.68
C GLY A 498 -35.02 10.79 15.34
N ARG A 499 -33.84 10.26 15.00
CA ARG A 499 -33.50 9.68 13.68
C ARG A 499 -33.21 8.17 13.75
N GLY A 500 -33.47 7.55 14.89
CA GLY A 500 -33.20 6.14 15.16
C GLY A 500 -33.85 5.65 16.44
N GLU A 501 -33.64 4.37 16.74
CA GLU A 501 -34.11 3.71 17.95
C GLU A 501 -32.92 3.31 18.84
N CYS A 502 -33.05 3.43 20.16
CA CYS A 502 -32.00 3.01 21.09
C CYS A 502 -32.14 1.52 21.40
N ILE A 503 -31.15 0.73 20.99
CA ILE A 503 -31.12 -0.73 21.22
C ILE A 503 -29.86 -1.02 22.03
N CYS A 504 -30.03 -1.53 23.24
CA CYS A 504 -28.93 -1.90 24.15
C CYS A 504 -27.94 -0.74 24.41
N GLY A 505 -28.44 0.49 24.62
CA GLY A 505 -27.61 1.67 24.90
C GLY A 505 -26.87 2.25 23.69
N SER A 506 -27.19 1.81 22.46
CA SER A 506 -26.64 2.36 21.22
C SER A 506 -27.75 2.67 20.22
N CYS A 507 -27.59 3.74 19.45
CA CYS A 507 -28.59 4.18 18.48
C CYS A 507 -28.48 3.41 17.16
N ALA A 508 -29.56 2.74 16.79
CA ALA A 508 -29.77 2.18 15.45
C ALA A 508 -30.47 3.22 14.58
N CYS A 509 -29.72 3.88 13.68
CA CYS A 509 -30.25 4.93 12.83
C CYS A 509 -31.20 4.36 11.75
N THR A 510 -32.46 4.76 11.80
CA THR A 510 -33.50 4.32 10.85
C THR A 510 -33.62 5.28 9.65
N HIS A 511 -33.15 6.51 9.80
CA HIS A 511 -33.13 7.50 8.72
C HIS A 511 -31.99 7.24 7.70
N PRO A 512 -32.28 7.24 6.38
CA PRO A 512 -31.27 7.02 5.35
C PRO A 512 -30.16 8.07 5.37
N GLY A 513 -28.90 7.62 5.47
CA GLY A 513 -27.73 8.51 5.49
C GLY A 513 -27.43 9.15 6.84
N ALA A 514 -28.22 8.86 7.89
CA ALA A 514 -27.89 9.22 9.25
C ALA A 514 -26.86 8.23 9.84
N SER A 515 -25.87 8.77 10.52
CA SER A 515 -24.72 8.08 11.10
C SER A 515 -24.26 8.83 12.36
N GLY A 516 -23.32 8.26 13.10
CA GLY A 516 -22.88 8.82 14.38
C GLY A 516 -23.48 8.08 15.58
N SER A 517 -22.95 8.35 16.77
CA SER A 517 -23.28 7.60 18.00
C SER A 517 -24.71 7.82 18.47
N THR A 518 -25.30 8.97 18.14
CA THR A 518 -26.70 9.33 18.43
C THR A 518 -27.44 9.72 17.17
N CYS A 519 -27.00 9.23 16.00
CA CYS A 519 -27.55 9.54 14.67
C CYS A 519 -27.51 11.03 14.29
N GLU A 520 -26.52 11.76 14.83
CA GLU A 520 -26.36 13.19 14.69
C GLU A 520 -25.79 13.60 13.31
N LYS A 521 -24.96 12.74 12.70
CA LYS A 521 -24.31 13.00 11.41
C LYS A 521 -25.18 12.52 10.28
N CYS A 522 -25.88 13.44 9.62
CA CYS A 522 -26.61 13.11 8.40
C CYS A 522 -26.28 14.09 7.27
N PRO A 523 -25.25 13.79 6.46
CA PRO A 523 -24.84 14.62 5.32
C PRO A 523 -25.95 14.80 4.28
N LEU A 524 -26.87 13.83 4.19
CA LEU A 524 -28.01 13.85 3.27
C LEU A 524 -29.26 14.52 3.86
N CYS A 525 -29.27 14.85 5.16
CA CYS A 525 -30.43 15.47 5.82
C CYS A 525 -30.44 17.01 5.73
N GLY A 526 -29.48 17.61 5.00
CA GLY A 526 -29.45 19.04 4.68
C GLY A 526 -28.29 19.35 3.73
N ASP A 527 -28.61 19.96 2.59
CA ASP A 527 -27.64 20.30 1.54
C ASP A 527 -26.70 21.43 2.01
N PRO A 528 -25.39 21.15 2.27
CA PRO A 528 -24.47 22.13 2.85
C PRO A 528 -24.34 23.38 1.99
N CYS A 529 -24.38 23.22 0.66
CA CYS A 529 -24.24 24.28 -0.31
C CYS A 529 -25.45 25.25 -0.30
N SER A 530 -26.67 24.70 -0.19
CA SER A 530 -27.91 25.49 -0.18
C SER A 530 -28.06 26.34 1.10
N SER A 531 -27.58 25.82 2.24
CA SER A 531 -27.65 26.54 3.53
C SER A 531 -26.84 27.85 3.55
N LYS A 532 -25.82 27.97 2.70
CA LYS A 532 -24.93 29.15 2.63
C LYS A 532 -25.27 30.11 1.48
N ARG A 533 -26.36 29.84 0.74
CA ARG A 533 -26.81 30.61 -0.43
C ARG A 533 -26.93 32.11 -0.16
N SER A 534 -27.53 32.48 0.97
CA SER A 534 -27.77 33.88 1.36
C SER A 534 -26.49 34.70 1.59
N CYS A 535 -25.40 34.05 2.03
CA CYS A 535 -24.09 34.68 2.21
C CYS A 535 -23.38 34.87 0.85
N VAL A 536 -23.39 33.84 0.00
CA VAL A 536 -22.74 33.86 -1.33
C VAL A 536 -23.42 34.88 -2.27
N GLU A 537 -24.76 34.92 -2.31
CA GLU A 537 -25.50 35.87 -3.15
C GLU A 537 -25.29 37.32 -2.67
N CYS A 538 -25.22 37.55 -1.36
CA CYS A 538 -24.98 38.87 -0.79
C CYS A 538 -23.57 39.40 -1.11
N HIS A 539 -22.53 38.56 -1.02
CA HIS A 539 -21.15 38.96 -1.32
C HIS A 539 -20.92 39.20 -2.83
N MET A 540 -21.75 38.60 -3.69
CA MET A 540 -21.73 38.85 -5.13
C MET A 540 -22.49 40.10 -5.55
N ALA A 541 -23.53 40.48 -4.81
CA ALA A 541 -24.34 41.68 -5.08
C ALA A 541 -23.78 42.96 -4.44
N SER A 542 -22.81 42.84 -3.52
CA SER A 542 -22.26 43.98 -2.78
C SER A 542 -21.27 44.81 -3.61
N ASP A 543 -21.54 46.11 -3.73
CA ASP A 543 -20.54 47.13 -4.10
C ASP A 543 -19.81 47.63 -2.82
N ASP A 544 -18.63 48.23 -2.97
CA ASP A 544 -17.62 48.53 -1.91
C ASP A 544 -18.13 49.24 -0.62
N LYS A 545 -19.38 49.72 -0.60
CA LYS A 545 -20.06 50.31 0.57
C LYS A 545 -20.94 49.35 1.40
N SER A 546 -21.11 48.09 0.97
CA SER A 546 -22.08 47.13 1.55
C SER A 546 -21.45 45.86 2.17
N GLN A 547 -20.12 45.77 2.21
CA GLN A 547 -19.38 44.64 2.80
C GLN A 547 -19.67 44.41 4.30
N GLY A 548 -19.95 45.48 5.07
CA GLY A 548 -20.23 45.38 6.50
C GLY A 548 -21.54 44.65 6.85
N GLU A 549 -22.60 44.88 6.06
CA GLU A 549 -23.92 44.25 6.25
C GLU A 549 -23.92 42.78 5.81
N CYS A 550 -23.07 42.45 4.85
CA CYS A 550 -22.92 41.09 4.34
C CYS A 550 -22.14 40.18 5.29
N SER A 551 -21.14 40.73 6.00
CA SER A 551 -20.39 39.99 7.02
C SER A 551 -21.28 39.50 8.17
N GLU A 552 -22.31 40.25 8.56
CA GLU A 552 -23.31 39.79 9.55
C GLU A 552 -24.19 38.65 9.01
N LYS A 553 -24.64 38.72 7.75
CA LYS A 553 -25.41 37.63 7.14
C LYS A 553 -24.60 36.34 7.01
N CYS A 554 -23.31 36.45 6.70
CA CYS A 554 -22.39 35.31 6.66
C CYS A 554 -22.11 34.72 8.04
N LYS A 555 -22.04 35.55 9.10
CA LYS A 555 -21.97 35.06 10.49
C LYS A 555 -23.24 34.32 10.92
N LEU A 556 -24.42 34.76 10.47
CA LEU A 556 -25.69 34.07 10.76
C LEU A 556 -25.73 32.63 10.22
N VAL A 557 -25.01 32.37 9.13
CA VAL A 557 -24.85 31.03 8.56
C VAL A 557 -23.49 30.42 8.89
N ASP A 558 -22.79 30.89 9.93
CA ASP A 558 -21.49 30.38 10.40
C ASP A 558 -20.44 30.17 9.29
N ALA A 559 -20.29 31.17 8.41
CA ALA A 559 -19.38 31.15 7.27
C ALA A 559 -18.53 32.43 7.18
N THR A 560 -17.28 32.28 6.73
CA THR A 560 -16.37 33.39 6.40
C THR A 560 -15.91 33.29 4.95
N VAL A 561 -15.83 34.42 4.24
CA VAL A 561 -15.35 34.48 2.85
C VAL A 561 -13.88 34.88 2.84
N SER A 562 -13.03 34.12 2.16
CA SER A 562 -11.61 34.42 1.99
C SER A 562 -11.25 34.69 0.53
N THR A 563 -10.44 35.72 0.29
CA THR A 563 -9.93 36.12 -1.04
C THR A 563 -8.49 35.66 -1.31
N ALA A 564 -7.87 34.90 -0.41
CA ALA A 564 -6.50 34.42 -0.57
C ALA A 564 -6.39 33.30 -1.63
N GLU A 565 -5.34 33.35 -2.46
CA GLU A 565 -5.09 32.41 -3.57
C GLU A 565 -4.36 31.12 -3.15
N ASP A 566 -3.86 31.02 -1.90
CA ASP A 566 -3.25 29.81 -1.36
C ASP A 566 -4.29 28.92 -0.66
N TYR A 567 -4.81 27.91 -1.36
CA TYR A 567 -5.58 26.83 -0.72
C TYR A 567 -5.36 25.48 -1.44
N SER A 568 -5.47 24.37 -0.70
CA SER A 568 -5.33 23.03 -1.27
C SER A 568 -6.67 22.50 -1.78
N GLU A 569 -6.79 22.22 -3.08
CA GLU A 569 -8.00 21.64 -3.68
C GLU A 569 -8.42 20.32 -3.03
N ASP A 570 -7.45 19.50 -2.59
CA ASP A 570 -7.65 18.13 -2.06
C ASP A 570 -8.48 18.04 -0.76
N LYS A 571 -8.73 19.16 -0.06
CA LYS A 571 -9.51 19.20 1.20
C LYS A 571 -10.80 20.02 1.10
N SER A 572 -11.20 20.45 -0.10
CA SER A 572 -12.33 21.35 -0.30
C SER A 572 -13.51 20.67 -1.02
N ILE A 573 -14.74 21.05 -0.67
CA ILE A 573 -15.97 20.55 -1.30
C ILE A 573 -16.44 21.57 -2.36
N PRO A 574 -16.53 21.19 -3.64
CA PRO A 574 -17.07 22.06 -4.69
C PRO A 574 -18.59 22.12 -4.61
N CYS A 575 -19.14 23.34 -4.58
CA CYS A 575 -20.56 23.64 -4.57
C CYS A 575 -20.97 24.43 -5.80
N SER A 576 -22.16 24.16 -6.34
CA SER A 576 -22.77 24.92 -7.44
C SER A 576 -24.21 25.31 -7.08
N LEU A 577 -24.55 26.59 -7.19
CA LEU A 577 -25.88 27.12 -6.96
C LEU A 577 -26.41 27.80 -8.23
N GLN A 578 -27.66 27.52 -8.58
CA GLN A 578 -28.34 28.20 -9.68
C GLN A 578 -29.07 29.44 -9.14
N GLY A 579 -28.68 30.61 -9.62
CA GLY A 579 -29.30 31.90 -9.28
C GLY A 579 -30.61 32.15 -10.02
N GLU A 580 -31.38 33.18 -9.62
CA GLU A 580 -32.64 33.57 -10.29
C GLU A 580 -32.45 33.98 -11.77
N ASN A 581 -31.23 34.39 -12.15
CA ASN A 581 -30.89 34.84 -13.51
C ASN A 581 -30.46 33.69 -14.46
N GLU A 582 -30.80 32.44 -14.15
CA GLU A 582 -30.32 31.21 -14.81
C GLU A 582 -28.78 31.01 -14.83
N CYS A 583 -28.00 31.92 -14.25
CA CYS A 583 -26.55 31.76 -14.10
C CYS A 583 -26.18 30.77 -12.99
N ILE A 584 -25.11 30.01 -13.20
CA ILE A 584 -24.58 29.05 -12.22
C ILE A 584 -23.40 29.68 -11.46
N THR A 585 -23.52 29.78 -10.14
CA THR A 585 -22.45 30.25 -9.25
C THR A 585 -21.76 29.05 -8.61
N THR A 586 -20.44 28.94 -8.80
CA THR A 586 -19.59 27.89 -8.24
C THR A 586 -18.68 28.44 -7.15
N PHE A 587 -18.52 27.72 -6.04
CA PHE A 587 -17.61 28.07 -4.94
C PHE A 587 -17.12 26.83 -4.21
N LEU A 588 -16.08 26.98 -3.39
CA LEU A 588 -15.46 25.89 -2.64
C LEU A 588 -15.66 26.10 -1.14
N LEU A 589 -16.01 25.03 -0.42
CA LEU A 589 -16.14 25.00 1.04
C LEU A 589 -14.94 24.28 1.65
N ALA A 590 -14.26 24.94 2.60
CA ALA A 590 -13.22 24.36 3.44
C ALA A 590 -13.58 24.52 4.92
N MET A 591 -13.05 23.65 5.79
CA MET A 591 -13.18 23.79 7.23
C MET A 591 -11.84 24.19 7.84
N ASP A 592 -11.87 25.16 8.75
CA ASP A 592 -10.70 25.58 9.53
C ASP A 592 -10.37 24.58 10.65
N GLU A 593 -9.19 24.66 11.27
CA GLU A 593 -8.75 23.80 12.39
C GLU A 593 -9.67 23.87 13.61
N GLN A 594 -10.52 24.89 13.69
CA GLN A 594 -11.52 25.13 14.73
C GLN A 594 -12.94 24.72 14.33
N GLY A 595 -13.12 24.08 13.16
CA GLY A 595 -14.41 23.57 12.67
C GLY A 595 -15.33 24.60 12.01
N ARG A 596 -14.84 25.82 11.72
CA ARG A 596 -15.62 26.87 11.04
C ARG A 596 -15.55 26.73 9.53
N THR A 597 -16.65 27.04 8.83
CA THR A 597 -16.71 26.94 7.37
C THR A 597 -16.16 28.19 6.68
N ILE A 598 -15.19 28.01 5.79
CA ILE A 598 -14.58 29.06 4.97
C ILE A 598 -14.99 28.84 3.51
N ILE A 599 -15.49 29.90 2.86
CA ILE A 599 -15.89 29.93 1.46
C ILE A 599 -14.75 30.53 0.62
N HIS A 600 -14.27 29.77 -0.36
CA HIS A 600 -13.21 30.16 -1.29
C HIS A 600 -13.71 30.22 -2.74
N SER A 601 -13.06 31.05 -3.55
CA SER A 601 -13.16 31.07 -5.02
C SER A 601 -14.59 31.14 -5.57
N ILE A 602 -15.38 32.12 -5.13
CA ILE A 602 -16.73 32.36 -5.67
C ILE A 602 -16.61 32.85 -7.12
N LYS A 603 -17.13 32.07 -8.08
CA LYS A 603 -17.10 32.37 -9.53
C LYS A 603 -18.49 32.18 -10.14
N GLN A 604 -18.88 33.07 -11.05
CA GLN A 604 -20.12 32.93 -11.83
C GLN A 604 -19.79 32.43 -13.25
N LYS A 605 -20.45 31.36 -13.69
CA LYS A 605 -20.25 30.73 -15.00
C LYS A 605 -21.60 30.56 -15.71
N ASP A 606 -21.58 30.60 -17.04
CA ASP A 606 -22.73 30.35 -17.91
C ASP A 606 -23.93 31.29 -17.74
N CYS A 607 -23.71 32.61 -17.82
CA CYS A 607 -24.82 33.54 -18.04
C CYS A 607 -25.17 33.59 -19.54
N PRO A 608 -26.46 33.46 -19.93
CA PRO A 608 -26.86 33.58 -21.33
C PRO A 608 -26.57 35.00 -21.84
N GLN A 609 -25.57 35.15 -22.71
CA GLN A 609 -25.36 36.41 -23.43
C GLN A 609 -26.43 36.54 -24.51
N LEU A 610 -27.13 37.68 -24.57
CA LEU A 610 -28.10 37.94 -25.62
C LEU A 610 -27.41 37.78 -27.00
N PRO A 611 -27.96 36.96 -27.91
CA PRO A 611 -27.34 36.76 -29.22
C PRO A 611 -27.29 38.09 -29.97
N ASN A 612 -26.18 38.33 -30.68
CA ASN A 612 -25.95 39.58 -31.39
C ASN A 612 -26.78 39.62 -32.68
N ILE A 613 -28.09 39.90 -32.54
CA ILE A 613 -29.11 39.95 -33.60
C ILE A 613 -28.63 40.67 -34.89
N PRO A 614 -27.92 41.82 -34.85
CA PRO A 614 -27.47 42.45 -36.09
C PRO A 614 -26.47 41.60 -36.89
N MET A 615 -25.61 40.80 -36.24
CA MET A 615 -24.61 39.97 -36.93
C MET A 615 -25.26 38.79 -37.65
N ILE A 616 -26.29 38.18 -37.05
CA ILE A 616 -27.05 37.09 -37.66
C ILE A 616 -27.83 37.60 -38.88
N MET A 617 -28.45 38.79 -38.77
CA MET A 617 -29.16 39.41 -39.90
C MET A 617 -28.23 39.72 -41.09
N VAL A 618 -27.01 40.21 -40.82
CA VAL A 618 -26.00 40.46 -41.87
C VAL A 618 -25.54 39.15 -42.51
N GLY A 619 -25.30 38.10 -41.71
CA GLY A 619 -24.89 36.78 -42.19
C GLY A 619 -25.92 36.14 -43.11
N VAL A 620 -27.20 36.17 -42.72
CA VAL A 620 -28.30 35.61 -43.52
C VAL A 620 -28.51 36.42 -44.81
N ALA A 621 -28.43 37.75 -44.75
CA ALA A 621 -28.55 38.60 -45.93
C ALA A 621 -27.44 38.34 -46.96
N LEU A 622 -26.19 38.20 -46.51
CA LEU A 622 -25.05 37.86 -47.37
C LEU A 622 -25.18 36.47 -48.00
N ALA A 623 -25.66 35.49 -47.25
CA ALA A 623 -25.87 34.13 -47.76
C ALA A 623 -26.92 34.09 -48.87
N ILE A 624 -28.06 34.78 -48.69
CA ILE A 624 -29.12 34.88 -49.71
C ILE A 624 -28.60 35.57 -50.97
N LEU A 625 -27.83 36.66 -50.81
CA LEU A 625 -27.25 37.39 -51.94
C LEU A 625 -26.26 36.53 -52.74
N LEU A 626 -25.40 35.77 -52.05
CA LEU A 626 -24.45 34.84 -52.68
C LEU A 626 -25.17 33.72 -53.45
N ILE A 627 -26.20 33.12 -52.86
CA ILE A 627 -27.00 32.08 -53.54
C ILE A 627 -27.66 32.65 -54.80
N GLY A 628 -28.21 33.87 -54.73
CA GLY A 628 -28.78 34.55 -55.89
C GLY A 628 -27.77 34.77 -57.02
N ILE A 629 -26.55 35.20 -56.70
CA ILE A 629 -25.47 35.40 -57.68
C ILE A 629 -25.06 34.07 -58.32
N VAL A 630 -24.92 33.00 -57.52
CA VAL A 630 -24.57 31.67 -58.03
C VAL A 630 -25.64 31.16 -58.98
N LEU A 631 -26.92 31.30 -58.64
CA LEU A 631 -28.03 30.90 -59.53
C LEU A 631 -28.06 31.72 -60.83
N LEU A 632 -27.76 33.03 -60.78
CA LEU A 632 -27.65 33.86 -61.99
C LEU A 632 -26.45 33.46 -62.85
N CYS A 633 -25.32 33.10 -62.25
CA CYS A 633 -24.16 32.59 -62.97
C CYS A 633 -24.46 31.24 -63.64
N ILE A 634 -25.13 30.33 -62.95
CA ILE A 634 -25.58 29.04 -63.50
C ILE A 634 -26.57 29.27 -64.65
N TRP A 635 -27.56 30.15 -64.46
CA TRP A 635 -28.53 30.48 -65.51
C TRP A 635 -27.85 31.11 -66.73
N LYS A 636 -26.93 32.06 -66.55
CA LYS A 636 -26.17 32.67 -67.65
C LYS A 636 -25.29 31.66 -68.37
N LEU A 637 -24.70 30.70 -67.65
CA LEU A 637 -23.96 29.58 -68.25
C LEU A 637 -24.87 28.69 -69.08
N LEU A 638 -26.02 28.28 -68.54
CA LEU A 638 -27.00 27.45 -69.25
C LEU A 638 -27.52 28.15 -70.50
N VAL A 639 -27.88 29.43 -70.42
CA VAL A 639 -28.33 30.23 -71.57
C VAL A 639 -27.19 30.38 -72.59
N SER A 640 -25.96 30.67 -72.15
CA SER A 640 -24.84 30.81 -73.10
C SER A 640 -24.49 29.49 -73.80
N VAL A 641 -24.65 28.35 -73.14
CA VAL A 641 -24.49 27.02 -73.74
C VAL A 641 -25.64 26.72 -74.71
N GLN A 642 -26.89 27.05 -74.34
CA GLN A 642 -28.06 26.90 -75.19
C GLN A 642 -27.94 27.79 -76.44
N ASP A 643 -27.56 29.05 -76.29
CA ASP A 643 -27.33 30.00 -77.38
C ASP A 643 -26.19 29.54 -78.28
N ARG A 644 -25.08 29.02 -77.73
CA ARG A 644 -24.01 28.44 -78.56
C ARG A 644 -24.48 27.21 -79.33
N LYS A 645 -25.32 26.37 -78.73
CA LYS A 645 -25.93 25.22 -79.43
C LYS A 645 -26.89 25.68 -80.54
N GLU A 646 -27.75 26.66 -80.27
CA GLU A 646 -28.70 27.19 -81.26
C GLU A 646 -27.98 27.99 -82.36
N VAL A 647 -26.92 28.73 -82.05
CA VAL A 647 -26.07 29.39 -83.07
C VAL A 647 -25.34 28.36 -83.91
N ALA A 648 -24.76 27.31 -83.32
CA ALA A 648 -24.15 26.23 -84.08
C ALA A 648 -25.17 25.47 -84.95
N LYS A 649 -26.40 25.27 -84.44
CA LYS A 649 -27.52 24.70 -85.20
C LYS A 649 -27.97 25.64 -86.33
N PHE A 650 -28.04 26.94 -86.08
CA PHE A 650 -28.38 27.96 -87.07
C PHE A 650 -27.31 28.10 -88.15
N GLU A 651 -26.02 28.01 -87.82
CA GLU A 651 -24.92 27.98 -88.80
C GLU A 651 -24.92 26.66 -89.60
N ALA A 652 -25.30 25.54 -88.98
CA ALA A 652 -25.51 24.26 -89.66
C ALA A 652 -26.75 24.25 -90.57
N GLU A 653 -27.82 24.95 -90.21
CA GLU A 653 -29.02 25.14 -91.04
C GLU A 653 -28.78 26.17 -92.16
N ARG A 654 -28.06 27.25 -91.87
CA ARG A 654 -27.65 28.29 -92.84
C ARG A 654 -26.65 27.77 -93.87
N SER A 655 -25.74 26.85 -93.50
CA SER A 655 -24.84 26.19 -94.45
C SER A 655 -25.53 25.14 -95.33
N LYS A 656 -26.69 24.61 -94.91
CA LYS A 656 -27.58 23.75 -95.71
C LYS A 656 -28.56 24.54 -96.58
N ALA A 657 -28.85 25.80 -96.23
CA ALA A 657 -29.71 26.70 -96.98
C ALA A 657 -28.91 27.64 -97.92
N LYS A 658 -28.27 27.07 -98.96
CA LYS A 658 -28.08 27.81 -100.22
C LYS A 658 -29.20 27.40 -101.17
N TRP A 659 -30.31 28.15 -101.12
CA TRP A 659 -31.31 28.10 -102.19
C TRP A 659 -30.75 28.78 -103.43
N GLN A 660 -30.79 28.02 -104.53
CA GLN A 660 -30.52 28.49 -105.88
C GLN A 660 -31.55 29.54 -106.30
N THR A 661 -31.07 30.54 -107.03
CA THR A 661 -31.83 31.52 -107.78
C THR A 661 -32.72 30.86 -108.84
N GLY A 662 -34.03 31.12 -108.81
CA GLY A 662 -35.01 30.85 -109.88
C GLY A 662 -35.62 29.44 -109.84
N THR A 663 -36.93 29.17 -109.95
CA THR A 663 -37.97 29.81 -110.76
C THR A 663 -39.37 29.30 -110.35
N ASN A 664 -40.38 30.07 -110.74
CA ASN A 664 -41.82 30.02 -110.46
C ASN A 664 -42.53 28.66 -110.73
N PRO A 665 -43.28 28.08 -109.75
CA PRO A 665 -43.98 26.80 -109.89
C PRO A 665 -45.33 26.81 -110.68
N LEU A 666 -45.69 27.88 -111.41
CA LEU A 666 -46.90 27.91 -112.26
C LEU A 666 -46.65 27.76 -113.78
N TYR A 667 -45.42 27.52 -114.24
CA TYR A 667 -45.13 27.41 -115.67
C TYR A 667 -44.70 26.00 -116.09
N LYS A 668 -45.50 25.34 -116.94
CA LYS A 668 -45.17 24.05 -117.57
C LYS A 668 -44.85 24.27 -119.06
N GLY A 669 -43.68 23.79 -119.47
CA GLY A 669 -43.00 24.18 -120.70
C GLY A 669 -43.39 23.44 -121.98
N SER A 670 -42.62 23.70 -123.04
CA SER A 670 -42.64 22.91 -124.28
C SER A 670 -41.41 23.19 -125.16
N THR A 671 -40.21 22.72 -124.81
CA THR A 671 -39.13 22.48 -125.82
C THR A 671 -37.91 21.73 -125.28
N THR A 672 -37.33 20.93 -126.18
CA THR A 672 -36.17 20.03 -126.05
C THR A 672 -34.83 20.75 -126.17
N THR A 673 -33.79 20.32 -125.43
CA THR A 673 -32.42 20.84 -125.60
C THR A 673 -31.37 19.71 -125.63
N PHE A 674 -30.58 19.66 -126.70
CA PHE A 674 -29.41 18.78 -126.86
C PHE A 674 -28.10 19.51 -126.52
N LYS A 675 -27.12 18.76 -126.01
CA LYS A 675 -25.79 19.21 -125.55
C LYS A 675 -24.86 19.61 -126.71
N ASN A 676 -24.01 20.61 -126.49
CA ASN A 676 -22.75 20.76 -127.25
C ASN A 676 -21.59 21.29 -126.37
N VAL A 677 -20.38 20.84 -126.76
CA VAL A 677 -19.09 20.70 -126.10
C VAL A 677 -18.41 22.04 -125.83
N THR A 678 -17.87 22.31 -124.64
CA THR A 678 -16.44 22.21 -124.24
C THR A 678 -16.29 23.20 -123.05
N TYR A 679 -15.57 22.97 -121.95
CA TYR A 679 -14.12 22.85 -121.84
C TYR A 679 -13.74 22.44 -120.39
N LYS A 680 -12.93 21.37 -120.30
CA LYS A 680 -11.78 21.11 -119.39
C LYS A 680 -11.96 21.18 -117.86
N ASN A 681 -11.84 20.05 -117.18
CA ASN A 681 -10.59 19.38 -116.71
C ASN A 681 -10.24 19.88 -115.30
N GLN A 682 -9.76 19.08 -114.37
CA GLN A 682 -9.42 17.67 -114.30
C GLN A 682 -9.15 17.39 -112.81
N GLU A 683 -9.52 16.19 -112.35
CA GLU A 683 -8.71 15.26 -111.52
C GLU A 683 -8.03 15.76 -110.23
N LYS A 684 -7.85 15.01 -109.15
CA LYS A 684 -7.79 13.56 -108.84
C LYS A 684 -7.78 13.49 -107.29
N GLN A 685 -8.56 12.64 -106.61
CA GLN A 685 -8.13 11.32 -106.07
C GLN A 685 -6.68 11.31 -105.53
N LYS A 686 -6.30 10.85 -104.32
CA LYS A 686 -6.70 9.69 -103.48
C LYS A 686 -5.65 9.68 -102.31
N VAL A 687 -5.88 9.28 -101.05
CA VAL A 687 -5.66 7.95 -100.43
C VAL A 687 -5.48 8.17 -98.90
N ALA A 688 -5.87 7.14 -98.13
CA ALA A 688 -5.81 6.89 -96.69
C ALA A 688 -4.44 6.95 -95.98
N MET A 689 -4.43 7.13 -94.64
CA MET A 689 -4.15 6.07 -93.63
C MET A 689 -4.00 6.64 -92.20
N THR A 690 -4.58 5.89 -91.25
CA THR A 690 -4.24 5.63 -89.82
C THR A 690 -3.04 6.31 -89.16
N ALA A 691 -3.19 6.73 -87.89
CA ALA A 691 -2.61 6.04 -86.71
C ALA A 691 -2.57 6.96 -85.47
N ASP A 692 -2.53 6.30 -84.32
CA ASP A 692 -2.40 6.75 -82.93
C ASP A 692 -1.37 7.86 -82.66
N PHE A 693 -1.57 8.64 -81.59
CA PHE A 693 -0.65 8.68 -80.43
C PHE A 693 -1.15 9.63 -79.32
N TYR A 694 -1.02 9.12 -78.08
CA TYR A 694 -1.21 9.70 -76.74
C TYR A 694 -2.62 9.86 -76.17
#